data_AF-A0A1F7THA7-F1
#
_entry.id   AF-A0A1F7THA7-F1
#
_cell.length_a   1.000
_cell.length_b   1.000
_cell.length_c   1.000
_cell.angle_alpha   90.00
_cell.angle_beta   90.00
_cell.angle_gamma   90.00
#
_symmetry.space_group_name_H-M   'P 1'
#
loop_
_entity.id
_entity.type
_entity.pdbx_description
1 polymer ?
#
loop_
_entity_poly.entity_id
_entity_poly.type
_entity_poly.pdbx_seq_one_letter_code
_entity_poly.pdbx_strand_id
1 'polypeptide(L)'
;MDSVLNLFEKPKDPVSFDAIRIRIASPHTIRAWSSGEVKKPETINYRTFKPERDGLFCAVIFGPVKDYECLCGKYKRMKYRGVVCEKCGVEVISSKVRRERLGHIELASPVSHVWFFKGLPSRIGNLLDMTLRELERILYFENYVVIDPGKTGLKKLSLLTEEQYRKIQQDFDEGDYKVGIGAESIRELLVSLDIDALSVMLKEEIRETSNLQKRRKLIKRLKVADAFRTSGNRPEWMILEVVPVLPPELRPLVPLDGGRFATSDLNDLYRRVINRNNRLMRLQELKAPDIIIRNEKRMLQEAVDALFDNGRRGRLLRGPNRRPLKSLSDMLKGKQGRFRQNLLGKRVDYSGRSVIVIGPELKFDQCGLPKKMALELFKPFIYNRLEEKGLCATIKAAKKLVEEERPEVWDVLEEVVKNHPVILNRAPTLHRLGMQAFMPLLVEGKAIRIHPLVCAAFNADFDGDQMAVHVPLSVEAVEEARVLMLSANNILSPANGMPLSVPSQDIILGCYYLTKPRAGSKGEGRVFSGPSEVRVAYDQGEVGLQARVRVRLNGGLEETTVGRIILHEILPENVPFEALNRVMDKKALTRLVAVCYENAGRARTVRFLDDLKNLGFSQATQAGISISIDDMRVPERKRDLIEGARKEVLGVESEYRDGLITDGERYNKIIDIWSHVTEEVSTEMFRVLETEDEAAMNGTGAPSSQPGQFNPIYIMADSGARGSTAQLRQLGGMRGLMAKPSGEIIETPITANFREGLSVLQYFISTHGARKGLADTALKTANSGYLTRRLVDVAQDIIITEDDCGTLNGIEMSALVEGGEIIQTLGERAVGRIALHDIKDPFNGEVLCASGQEINEDRVRGIENAGVEKVTMRSVLTCDARTGVCAKCYGRSLATGNLVEVGEAVGVVAAQSIGEPGTQLTMRTFHIGGTATR
;
A
#
# COMPACT_ATOMS: atom_id res chain seq x y z
N MET A 1 37.65 -41.14 -16.91
CA MET A 1 36.57 -41.30 -15.92
C MET A 1 35.86 -39.97 -15.61
N ASP A 2 36.52 -38.82 -15.78
CA ASP A 2 35.94 -37.50 -15.48
C ASP A 2 34.81 -37.02 -16.41
N SER A 3 34.65 -37.60 -17.60
CA SER A 3 33.58 -37.22 -18.54
C SER A 3 32.22 -37.85 -18.25
N VAL A 4 32.19 -38.98 -17.52
CA VAL A 4 30.97 -39.71 -17.17
C VAL A 4 30.36 -39.16 -15.88
N LEU A 5 31.20 -38.69 -14.94
CA LEU A 5 30.76 -38.04 -13.71
C LEU A 5 29.94 -36.75 -13.97
N ASN A 6 30.25 -36.03 -15.04
CA ASN A 6 29.50 -34.83 -15.45
C ASN A 6 28.06 -35.11 -15.92
N LEU A 7 27.70 -36.35 -16.25
CA LEU A 7 26.31 -36.72 -16.57
C LEU A 7 25.47 -37.05 -15.33
N PHE A 8 26.11 -37.35 -14.20
CA PHE A 8 25.46 -37.71 -12.92
C PHE A 8 25.57 -36.59 -11.87
N GLU A 9 26.28 -35.50 -12.14
CA GLU A 9 26.09 -34.27 -11.38
C GLU A 9 24.65 -33.81 -11.59
N LYS A 10 23.81 -33.98 -10.54
CA LYS A 10 22.56 -33.23 -10.41
C LYS A 10 22.87 -31.79 -10.82
N PRO A 11 22.07 -31.14 -11.68
CA PRO A 11 22.24 -29.72 -11.92
C PRO A 11 22.32 -29.08 -10.53
N LYS A 12 23.44 -28.43 -10.20
CA LYS A 12 23.54 -27.68 -8.95
C LYS A 12 22.36 -26.72 -8.99
N ASP A 13 21.33 -27.00 -8.19
CA ASP A 13 20.25 -26.07 -7.94
C ASP A 13 20.90 -24.72 -7.69
N PRO A 14 20.38 -23.62 -8.25
CA PRO A 14 21.01 -22.32 -8.16
C PRO A 14 21.13 -21.92 -6.68
N VAL A 15 22.27 -22.26 -6.09
CA VAL A 15 22.82 -21.88 -4.79
C VAL A 15 21.73 -21.53 -3.77
N SER A 16 21.19 -22.52 -3.05
CA SER A 16 20.50 -22.22 -1.80
C SER A 16 21.50 -21.53 -0.86
N PHE A 17 21.19 -20.31 -0.45
CA PHE A 17 21.99 -19.52 0.48
C PHE A 17 21.09 -18.98 1.59
N ASP A 18 21.55 -19.09 2.84
CA ASP A 18 20.77 -18.64 4.00
C ASP A 18 21.04 -17.16 4.33
N ALA A 19 22.15 -16.60 3.82
CA ALA A 19 22.58 -15.25 4.14
C ALA A 19 23.25 -14.55 2.96
N ILE A 20 23.08 -13.23 2.89
CA ILE A 20 23.75 -12.34 1.94
C ILE A 20 24.75 -11.47 2.70
N ARG A 21 25.97 -11.37 2.15
CA ARG A 21 27.02 -10.51 2.70
C ARG A 21 27.45 -9.46 1.67
N ILE A 22 27.65 -8.23 2.13
CA ILE A 22 28.22 -7.12 1.33
C ILE A 22 29.59 -6.72 1.88
N ARG A 23 30.56 -6.50 0.98
CA ARG A 23 31.93 -6.05 1.30
C ARG A 23 32.45 -5.11 0.22
N ILE A 24 33.50 -4.35 0.53
CA ILE A 24 34.22 -3.56 -0.47
C ILE A 24 35.01 -4.52 -1.36
N ALA A 25 34.91 -4.36 -2.66
CA ALA A 25 35.63 -5.21 -3.61
C ALA A 25 37.08 -4.71 -3.76
N SER A 26 38.05 -5.60 -3.54
CA SER A 26 39.45 -5.29 -3.83
C SER A 26 39.69 -5.24 -5.35
N PRO A 27 40.72 -4.53 -5.85
CA PRO A 27 41.09 -4.56 -7.26
C PRO A 27 41.32 -5.98 -7.80
N HIS A 28 41.95 -6.85 -7.00
CA HIS A 28 42.14 -8.26 -7.35
C HIS A 28 40.80 -9.00 -7.49
N THR A 29 39.85 -8.77 -6.59
CA THR A 29 38.50 -9.36 -6.66
C THR A 29 37.76 -8.90 -7.92
N ILE A 30 37.86 -7.62 -8.29
CA ILE A 30 37.23 -7.09 -9.50
C ILE A 30 37.82 -7.76 -10.76
N ARG A 31 39.15 -7.94 -10.81
CA ARG A 31 39.81 -8.68 -11.90
C ARG A 31 39.38 -10.14 -11.95
N ALA A 32 39.24 -10.81 -10.81
CA ALA A 32 38.78 -12.20 -10.72
C ALA A 32 37.34 -12.40 -11.22
N TRP A 33 36.45 -11.41 -11.04
CA TRP A 33 35.10 -11.44 -11.62
C TRP A 33 35.07 -11.20 -13.13
N SER A 34 36.12 -10.59 -13.66
CA SER A 34 36.13 -10.18 -15.05
C SER A 34 36.52 -11.30 -15.99
N SER A 35 35.79 -11.43 -17.10
CA SER A 35 36.12 -12.32 -18.21
C SER A 35 37.00 -11.66 -19.28
N GLY A 36 37.42 -10.40 -19.08
CA GLY A 36 38.30 -9.68 -19.99
C GLY A 36 38.26 -8.15 -19.83
N GLU A 37 39.32 -7.51 -20.29
CA GLU A 37 39.50 -6.05 -20.22
C GLU A 37 38.86 -5.34 -21.42
N VAL A 38 38.07 -4.29 -21.17
CA VAL A 38 37.47 -3.44 -22.20
C VAL A 38 38.40 -2.28 -22.49
N LYS A 39 39.08 -2.32 -23.65
CA LYS A 39 40.07 -1.32 -24.03
C LYS A 39 39.51 -0.19 -24.88
N LYS A 40 38.47 -0.47 -25.66
CA LYS A 40 37.97 0.49 -26.65
C LYS A 40 36.53 0.93 -26.38
N PRO A 41 36.16 2.18 -26.70
CA PRO A 41 34.83 2.73 -26.42
C PRO A 41 33.76 2.27 -27.44
N GLU A 42 34.13 1.59 -28.52
CA GLU A 42 33.18 1.19 -29.56
C GLU A 42 32.22 0.12 -29.05
N THR A 43 31.02 0.11 -29.61
CA THR A 43 29.94 -0.81 -29.24
C THR A 43 29.77 -1.89 -30.32
N ILE A 44 29.16 -1.51 -31.44
CA ILE A 44 28.91 -2.36 -32.60
C ILE A 44 29.41 -1.68 -33.86
N ASN A 45 29.70 -2.49 -34.86
CA ASN A 45 30.04 -2.02 -36.18
C ASN A 45 28.83 -1.39 -36.86
N TYR A 46 28.96 -0.18 -37.39
CA TYR A 46 27.84 0.56 -38.01
C TYR A 46 27.27 -0.09 -39.29
N ARG A 47 28.05 -0.94 -40.00
CA ARG A 47 27.58 -1.63 -41.22
C ARG A 47 27.05 -3.03 -40.93
N THR A 48 27.77 -3.80 -40.13
CA THR A 48 27.45 -5.23 -39.90
C THR A 48 26.63 -5.47 -38.65
N PHE A 49 26.49 -4.46 -37.79
CA PHE A 49 25.89 -4.54 -36.45
C PHE A 49 26.48 -5.62 -35.54
N LYS A 50 27.65 -6.15 -35.89
CA LYS A 50 28.39 -7.10 -35.07
C LYS A 50 29.14 -6.36 -33.96
N PRO A 51 29.28 -6.95 -32.77
CA PRO A 51 30.09 -6.37 -31.70
C PRO A 51 31.55 -6.17 -32.12
N GLU A 52 32.10 -5.02 -31.75
CA GLU A 52 33.51 -4.70 -31.99
C GLU A 52 34.43 -5.45 -31.00
N ARG A 53 35.64 -5.77 -31.46
CA ARG A 53 36.66 -6.45 -30.65
C ARG A 53 37.19 -5.49 -29.58
N ASP A 54 37.30 -5.99 -28.35
CA ASP A 54 37.73 -5.26 -27.14
C ASP A 54 36.86 -4.04 -26.80
N GLY A 55 35.69 -3.92 -27.43
CA GLY A 55 34.69 -2.89 -27.18
C GLY A 55 33.69 -3.28 -26.09
N LEU A 56 32.76 -2.36 -25.81
CA LEU A 56 31.76 -2.50 -24.75
C LEU A 56 30.77 -3.67 -24.96
N PHE A 57 30.68 -4.25 -26.16
CA PHE A 57 29.79 -5.38 -26.45
C PHE A 57 30.55 -6.64 -26.89
N CYS A 58 31.89 -6.62 -26.78
CA CYS A 58 32.81 -7.64 -27.30
C CYS A 58 32.34 -9.07 -26.99
N ALA A 59 32.26 -9.90 -28.03
CA ALA A 59 31.81 -11.29 -27.89
C ALA A 59 32.86 -12.19 -27.22
N VAL A 60 34.14 -11.81 -27.25
CA VAL A 60 35.21 -12.55 -26.55
C VAL A 60 35.08 -12.39 -25.04
N ILE A 61 34.86 -11.16 -24.58
CA ILE A 61 34.76 -10.82 -23.15
C ILE A 61 33.43 -11.34 -22.58
N PHE A 62 32.31 -10.97 -23.20
CA PHE A 62 30.98 -11.22 -22.63
C PHE A 62 30.33 -12.53 -23.08
N GLY A 63 30.82 -13.17 -24.15
CA GLY A 63 30.26 -14.39 -24.73
C GLY A 63 29.51 -14.19 -26.05
N PRO A 64 28.98 -15.27 -26.66
CA PRO A 64 28.43 -15.26 -28.02
C PRO A 64 27.05 -14.60 -28.11
N VAL A 65 26.78 -13.89 -29.22
CA VAL A 65 25.50 -13.19 -29.47
C VAL A 65 24.33 -14.15 -29.73
N LYS A 66 24.63 -15.33 -30.29
CA LYS A 66 23.67 -16.38 -30.60
C LYS A 66 24.03 -17.65 -29.84
N ASP A 67 23.02 -18.43 -29.46
CA ASP A 67 23.22 -19.67 -28.72
C ASP A 67 24.04 -20.67 -29.54
N TYR A 68 25.14 -21.15 -28.93
CA TYR A 68 26.03 -22.17 -29.51
C TYR A 68 26.53 -21.80 -30.93
N GLU A 69 26.79 -20.51 -31.18
CA GLU A 69 27.36 -20.01 -32.43
C GLU A 69 28.45 -18.95 -32.15
N CYS A 70 29.63 -19.13 -32.75
CA CYS A 70 30.71 -18.14 -32.68
C CYS A 70 30.41 -16.90 -33.57
N LEU A 71 31.05 -15.76 -33.28
CA LEU A 71 30.75 -14.48 -33.96
C LEU A 71 31.01 -14.49 -35.48
N CYS A 72 32.03 -15.23 -35.94
CA CYS A 72 32.34 -15.36 -37.37
C CYS A 72 31.51 -16.42 -38.10
N GLY A 73 30.80 -17.28 -37.36
CA GLY A 73 29.99 -18.37 -37.92
C GLY A 73 30.76 -19.61 -38.37
N LYS A 74 32.07 -19.73 -38.10
CA LYS A 74 32.87 -20.95 -38.39
C LYS A 74 32.33 -22.17 -37.64
N TYR A 75 32.14 -22.01 -36.33
CA TYR A 75 31.57 -23.03 -35.45
C TYR A 75 30.11 -22.69 -35.13
N LYS A 76 29.21 -23.62 -35.45
CA LYS A 76 27.76 -23.54 -35.24
C LYS A 76 27.22 -24.87 -34.73
N ARG A 77 26.11 -24.81 -33.96
CA ARG A 77 25.40 -25.95 -33.35
C ARG A 77 26.06 -26.46 -32.07
N MET A 78 25.28 -27.15 -31.24
CA MET A 78 25.70 -27.64 -29.92
C MET A 78 26.90 -28.60 -29.93
N LYS A 79 27.22 -29.25 -31.07
CA LYS A 79 28.37 -30.17 -31.16
C LYS A 79 29.73 -29.54 -30.84
N TYR A 80 29.87 -28.22 -31.00
CA TYR A 80 31.10 -27.48 -30.72
C TYR A 80 31.05 -26.76 -29.37
N ARG A 81 30.16 -27.16 -28.46
CA ARG A 81 30.03 -26.56 -27.14
C ARG A 81 31.39 -26.56 -26.40
N GLY A 82 31.79 -25.40 -25.89
CA GLY A 82 33.06 -25.22 -25.17
C GLY A 82 34.29 -25.01 -26.06
N VAL A 83 34.16 -25.11 -27.38
CA VAL A 83 35.28 -24.83 -28.31
C VAL A 83 35.45 -23.31 -28.47
N VAL A 84 36.68 -22.82 -28.31
CA VAL A 84 37.05 -21.42 -28.58
C VAL A 84 37.42 -21.28 -30.06
N CYS A 85 36.77 -20.34 -30.76
CA CYS A 85 36.99 -20.17 -32.18
C CYS A 85 38.34 -19.51 -32.50
N GLU A 86 39.24 -20.18 -33.22
CA GLU A 86 40.54 -19.64 -33.67
C GLU A 86 40.44 -18.29 -34.41
N LYS A 87 39.40 -18.12 -35.26
CA LYS A 87 39.25 -16.89 -36.06
C LYS A 87 38.80 -15.66 -35.26
N CYS A 88 37.93 -15.83 -34.26
CA CYS A 88 37.30 -14.69 -33.57
C CYS A 88 37.50 -14.69 -32.05
N GLY A 89 38.10 -15.73 -31.49
CA GLY A 89 38.34 -15.89 -30.05
C GLY A 89 37.08 -16.14 -29.21
N VAL A 90 35.90 -16.27 -29.83
CA VAL A 90 34.62 -16.44 -29.12
C VAL A 90 34.41 -17.91 -28.78
N GLU A 91 34.12 -18.16 -27.51
CA GLU A 91 33.72 -19.46 -26.98
C GLU A 91 32.27 -19.81 -27.39
N VAL A 92 32.06 -21.04 -27.86
CA VAL A 92 30.74 -21.52 -28.30
C VAL A 92 29.94 -22.05 -27.12
N ILE A 93 29.11 -21.20 -26.54
CA ILE A 93 28.26 -21.48 -25.37
C ILE A 93 26.87 -20.82 -25.53
N SER A 94 26.00 -21.00 -24.54
CA SER A 94 24.72 -20.29 -24.46
C SER A 94 24.94 -18.77 -24.40
N SER A 95 24.14 -18.00 -25.14
CA SER A 95 24.18 -16.53 -25.13
C SER A 95 23.77 -15.94 -23.78
N LYS A 96 23.08 -16.71 -22.92
CA LYS A 96 22.65 -16.28 -21.57
C LYS A 96 23.81 -15.77 -20.71
N VAL A 97 25.01 -16.31 -20.89
CA VAL A 97 26.22 -15.87 -20.20
C VAL A 97 26.56 -14.39 -20.43
N ARG A 98 26.09 -13.77 -21.53
CA ARG A 98 26.26 -12.33 -21.80
C ARG A 98 25.51 -11.44 -20.82
N ARG A 99 24.60 -12.02 -20.02
CA ARG A 99 23.92 -11.34 -18.92
C ARG A 99 24.65 -11.48 -17.59
N GLU A 100 25.59 -12.43 -17.49
CA GLU A 100 26.26 -12.81 -16.24
C GLU A 100 27.74 -12.37 -16.22
N ARG A 101 28.46 -12.52 -17.34
CA ARG A 101 29.90 -12.20 -17.44
C ARG A 101 30.17 -10.70 -17.32
N LEU A 102 31.08 -10.34 -16.42
CA LEU A 102 31.54 -8.96 -16.22
C LEU A 102 32.80 -8.66 -17.02
N GLY A 103 32.97 -7.40 -17.41
CA GLY A 103 34.23 -6.86 -17.93
C GLY A 103 34.91 -6.01 -16.87
N HIS A 104 36.11 -5.52 -17.15
CA HIS A 104 36.75 -4.48 -16.35
C HIS A 104 37.48 -3.45 -17.22
N ILE A 105 37.76 -2.29 -16.65
CA ILE A 105 38.60 -1.24 -17.21
C ILE A 105 39.72 -0.99 -16.20
N GLU A 106 40.97 -1.12 -16.64
CA GLU A 106 42.14 -0.75 -15.86
C GLU A 106 42.32 0.78 -15.95
N LEU A 107 42.36 1.47 -14.81
CA LEU A 107 42.49 2.93 -14.79
C LEU A 107 43.97 3.35 -14.86
N ALA A 108 44.27 4.34 -15.68
CA ALA A 108 45.61 4.91 -15.84
C ALA A 108 46.10 5.68 -14.60
N SER A 109 45.15 6.13 -13.77
CA SER A 109 45.38 6.80 -12.50
C SER A 109 44.30 6.34 -11.53
N PRO A 110 44.63 6.07 -10.25
CA PRO A 110 43.63 5.80 -9.22
C PRO A 110 42.58 6.90 -9.14
N VAL A 111 41.34 6.52 -8.85
CA VAL A 111 40.16 7.41 -8.78
C VAL A 111 39.40 7.16 -7.49
N SER A 112 39.05 8.23 -6.76
CA SER A 112 38.27 8.10 -5.52
C SER A 112 36.84 7.68 -5.80
N HIS A 113 36.31 6.70 -5.06
CA HIS A 113 34.92 6.29 -5.25
C HIS A 113 33.94 7.30 -4.61
N VAL A 114 33.05 7.88 -5.42
CA VAL A 114 32.12 8.97 -5.03
C VAL A 114 31.27 8.67 -3.77
N TRP A 115 30.82 7.43 -3.57
CA TRP A 115 30.03 7.05 -2.39
C TRP A 115 30.78 7.17 -1.06
N PHE A 116 32.08 6.84 -1.00
CA PHE A 116 32.85 6.90 0.25
C PHE A 116 33.38 8.32 0.52
N PHE A 117 33.61 9.07 -0.56
CA PHE A 117 34.03 10.45 -0.54
C PHE A 117 32.88 11.42 -0.21
N LYS A 118 31.84 11.50 -1.06
CA LYS A 118 30.66 12.37 -0.91
C LYS A 118 29.49 11.72 -0.18
N GLY A 119 29.70 10.53 0.41
CA GLY A 119 28.77 9.95 1.37
C GLY A 119 28.58 10.89 2.55
N LEU A 120 27.35 11.07 3.03
CA LEU A 120 27.11 11.73 4.31
C LEU A 120 26.82 10.65 5.36
N PRO A 121 27.69 10.45 6.37
CA PRO A 121 29.00 11.10 6.59
C PRO A 121 30.12 10.50 5.71
N SER A 122 31.15 11.31 5.39
CA SER A 122 32.26 10.89 4.51
C SER A 122 33.14 9.88 5.21
N ARG A 123 33.36 8.71 4.60
CA ARG A 123 34.15 7.64 5.24
C ARG A 123 35.64 7.94 5.18
N ILE A 124 36.10 8.43 4.03
CA ILE A 124 37.49 8.89 3.82
C ILE A 124 37.79 10.09 4.74
N GLY A 125 36.87 11.07 4.81
CA GLY A 125 37.04 12.25 5.67
C GLY A 125 37.13 11.91 7.15
N ASN A 126 36.29 11.00 7.65
CA ASN A 126 36.37 10.58 9.05
C ASN A 126 37.69 9.85 9.35
N LEU A 127 38.16 8.96 8.47
CA LEU A 127 39.41 8.22 8.71
C LEU A 127 40.63 9.16 8.76
N LEU A 128 40.74 10.06 7.78
CA LEU A 128 41.84 11.03 7.67
C LEU A 128 41.68 12.27 8.58
N ASP A 129 40.58 12.39 9.32
CA ASP A 129 40.18 13.59 10.07
C ASP A 129 40.15 14.89 9.25
N MET A 130 39.81 14.78 7.95
CA MET A 130 39.71 15.91 7.04
C MET A 130 38.25 16.26 6.75
N THR A 131 37.98 17.54 6.50
CA THR A 131 36.66 17.98 6.06
C THR A 131 36.41 17.59 4.59
N LEU A 132 35.14 17.50 4.21
CA LEU A 132 34.77 17.16 2.82
C LEU A 132 35.34 18.15 1.80
N ARG A 133 35.37 19.44 2.15
CA ARG A 133 35.90 20.51 1.27
C ARG A 133 37.41 20.38 1.06
N GLU A 134 38.15 20.03 2.11
CA GLU A 134 39.60 19.80 2.02
C GLU A 134 39.91 18.60 1.13
N LEU A 135 39.14 17.50 1.26
CA LEU A 135 39.26 16.35 0.36
C LEU A 135 38.88 16.69 -1.09
N GLU A 136 37.84 17.50 -1.32
CA GLU A 136 37.47 18.00 -2.66
C GLU A 136 38.63 18.77 -3.30
N ARG A 137 39.29 19.67 -2.54
CA ARG A 137 40.44 20.43 -3.02
C ARG A 137 41.62 19.55 -3.42
N ILE A 138 41.90 18.49 -2.68
CA ILE A 138 42.98 17.55 -3.04
C ILE A 138 42.61 16.73 -4.28
N LEU A 139 41.40 16.14 -4.30
CA LEU A 139 40.97 15.23 -5.35
C LEU A 139 40.78 15.92 -6.71
N TYR A 140 40.34 17.18 -6.72
CA TYR A 140 40.17 17.97 -7.94
C TYR A 140 41.39 18.81 -8.31
N PHE A 141 42.55 18.52 -7.70
CA PHE A 141 43.86 19.11 -8.02
C PHE A 141 43.97 20.63 -7.76
N GLU A 142 43.32 21.14 -6.71
CA GLU A 142 43.44 22.56 -6.27
C GLU A 142 44.56 22.76 -5.25
N ASN A 143 44.70 21.84 -4.28
CA ASN A 143 45.69 21.94 -3.20
C ASN A 143 46.48 20.63 -3.06
N TYR A 144 47.73 20.74 -2.63
CA TYR A 144 48.57 19.60 -2.26
C TYR A 144 48.32 19.21 -0.81
N VAL A 145 48.62 17.95 -0.47
CA VAL A 145 48.57 17.41 0.89
C VAL A 145 49.94 16.87 1.28
N VAL A 146 50.36 17.15 2.52
CA VAL A 146 51.59 16.61 3.10
C VAL A 146 51.37 15.15 3.50
N ILE A 147 52.06 14.23 2.84
CA ILE A 147 52.02 12.78 3.10
C ILE A 147 53.05 12.43 4.18
N ASP A 148 54.28 12.94 4.01
CA ASP A 148 55.36 12.84 4.98
C ASP A 148 56.02 14.22 5.14
N PRO A 149 55.96 14.84 6.34
CA PRO A 149 56.57 16.14 6.57
C PRO A 149 58.10 16.12 6.62
N GLY A 150 58.74 14.97 6.86
CA GLY A 150 60.20 14.86 6.99
C GLY A 150 60.82 15.95 7.87
N LYS A 151 61.79 16.72 7.34
CA LYS A 151 62.51 17.77 8.09
C LYS A 151 61.93 19.19 7.97
N THR A 152 60.84 19.36 7.23
CA THR A 152 60.31 20.69 6.82
C THR A 152 59.51 21.42 7.91
N GLY A 153 59.28 20.79 9.08
CA GLY A 153 58.47 21.36 10.16
C GLY A 153 56.96 21.40 9.89
N LEU A 154 56.50 20.89 8.74
CA LEU A 154 55.10 20.80 8.37
C LEU A 154 54.37 19.72 9.19
N LYS A 155 53.04 19.82 9.26
CA LYS A 155 52.20 18.79 9.89
C LYS A 155 51.68 17.82 8.82
N LYS A 156 51.73 16.51 9.11
CA LYS A 156 51.08 15.50 8.27
C LYS A 156 49.60 15.88 8.08
N LEU A 157 49.06 15.69 6.86
CA LEU A 157 47.69 16.08 6.46
C LEU A 157 47.43 17.59 6.31
N SER A 158 48.42 18.47 6.50
CA SER A 158 48.22 19.89 6.17
C SER A 158 48.11 20.11 4.67
N LEU A 159 47.23 21.05 4.28
CA LEU A 159 47.07 21.47 2.89
C LEU A 159 48.07 22.56 2.52
N LEU A 160 48.63 22.48 1.32
CA LEU A 160 49.52 23.49 0.75
C LEU A 160 48.89 24.05 -0.54
N THR A 161 48.97 25.37 -0.72
CA THR A 161 48.68 26.00 -2.01
C THR A 161 49.86 25.80 -2.96
N GLU A 162 49.65 26.06 -4.26
CA GLU A 162 50.73 25.96 -5.25
C GLU A 162 51.90 26.90 -4.93
N GLU A 163 51.62 28.12 -4.45
CA GLU A 163 52.66 29.07 -4.02
C GLU A 163 53.46 28.57 -2.81
N GLN A 164 52.79 27.98 -1.82
CA GLN A 164 53.45 27.41 -0.64
C GLN A 164 54.31 26.21 -1.02
N TYR A 165 53.79 25.35 -1.91
CA TYR A 165 54.55 24.20 -2.41
C TYR A 165 55.81 24.63 -3.17
N ARG A 166 55.73 25.68 -4.01
CA ARG A 166 56.91 26.22 -4.70
C ARG A 166 57.96 26.79 -3.73
N LYS A 167 57.54 27.44 -2.64
CA LYS A 167 58.47 27.92 -1.59
C LYS A 167 59.21 26.75 -0.94
N ILE A 168 58.48 25.69 -0.58
CA ILE A 168 59.07 24.48 0.02
C ILE A 168 60.04 23.80 -0.97
N GLN A 169 59.74 23.79 -2.26
CA GLN A 169 60.66 23.30 -3.29
C GLN A 169 61.93 24.15 -3.45
N GLN A 170 61.91 25.42 -3.06
CA GLN A 170 63.09 26.29 -3.06
C GLN A 170 63.93 26.11 -1.79
N ASP A 171 63.26 25.88 -0.66
CA ASP A 171 63.89 25.85 0.66
C ASP A 171 64.45 24.46 1.05
N PHE A 172 63.97 23.38 0.42
CA PHE A 172 64.32 21.99 0.77
C PHE A 172 64.50 21.08 -0.45
N ASP A 173 65.42 20.12 -0.35
CA ASP A 173 65.73 19.15 -1.40
C ASP A 173 64.59 18.11 -1.58
N GLU A 174 64.44 17.57 -2.81
CA GLU A 174 63.34 16.67 -3.23
C GLU A 174 63.20 15.37 -2.43
N GLY A 175 64.21 14.99 -1.62
CA GLY A 175 64.20 13.78 -0.79
C GLY A 175 63.79 13.98 0.67
N ASP A 176 63.71 15.22 1.16
CA ASP A 176 63.50 15.52 2.58
C ASP A 176 62.02 15.60 3.00
N TYR A 177 61.08 15.51 2.06
CA TYR A 177 59.63 15.54 2.32
C TYR A 177 58.83 14.85 1.21
N LYS A 178 57.62 14.39 1.52
CA LYS A 178 56.69 13.83 0.53
C LYS A 178 55.37 14.58 0.54
N VAL A 179 55.11 15.31 -0.55
CA VAL A 179 53.87 16.06 -0.77
C VAL A 179 53.25 15.59 -2.08
N GLY A 180 51.93 15.40 -2.08
CA GLY A 180 51.21 14.89 -3.25
C GLY A 180 49.88 15.59 -3.47
N ILE A 181 49.29 15.38 -4.64
CA ILE A 181 47.96 15.86 -4.99
C ILE A 181 47.12 14.74 -5.63
N GLY A 182 45.79 14.88 -5.65
CA GLY A 182 44.89 13.92 -6.29
C GLY A 182 44.63 12.63 -5.49
N ALA A 183 43.94 11.69 -6.14
CA ALA A 183 43.50 10.43 -5.53
C ALA A 183 44.64 9.47 -5.18
N GLU A 184 45.77 9.53 -5.88
CA GLU A 184 46.99 8.77 -5.56
C GLU A 184 47.50 9.10 -4.15
N SER A 185 47.54 10.40 -3.83
CA SER A 185 48.02 10.89 -2.53
C SER A 185 47.09 10.48 -1.39
N ILE A 186 45.78 10.53 -1.62
CA ILE A 186 44.78 10.03 -0.66
C ILE A 186 44.94 8.51 -0.46
N ARG A 187 45.19 7.75 -1.53
CA ARG A 187 45.44 6.32 -1.42
C ARG A 187 46.68 6.02 -0.58
N GLU A 188 47.79 6.70 -0.82
CA GLU A 188 49.01 6.52 -0.02
C GLU A 188 48.78 6.84 1.47
N LEU A 189 48.07 7.92 1.77
CA LEU A 189 47.68 8.26 3.14
C LEU A 189 46.85 7.14 3.78
N LEU A 190 45.89 6.57 3.04
CA LEU A 190 45.06 5.45 3.50
C LEU A 190 45.84 4.14 3.67
N VAL A 191 46.87 3.88 2.85
CA VAL A 191 47.75 2.71 3.01
C VAL A 191 48.65 2.87 4.24
N SER A 192 49.09 4.10 4.55
CA SER A 192 49.94 4.38 5.73
C SER A 192 49.20 4.33 7.06
N LEU A 193 47.88 4.15 7.05
CA LEU A 193 47.03 4.19 8.23
C LEU A 193 46.94 2.81 8.89
N ASP A 194 47.45 2.69 10.12
CA ASP A 194 47.20 1.56 11.00
C ASP A 194 45.89 1.76 11.76
N ILE A 195 44.88 0.93 11.43
CA ILE A 195 43.53 1.02 11.98
C ILE A 195 43.49 0.55 13.44
N ASP A 196 44.31 -0.44 13.79
CA ASP A 196 44.36 -0.99 15.15
C ASP A 196 44.97 0.04 16.10
N ALA A 197 46.11 0.64 15.71
CA ALA A 197 46.74 1.72 16.46
C ALA A 197 45.82 2.95 16.58
N LEU A 198 45.12 3.33 15.48
CA LEU A 198 44.18 4.45 15.49
C LEU A 198 42.98 4.20 16.44
N SER A 199 42.46 2.97 16.50
CA SER A 199 41.35 2.64 17.42
C SER A 199 41.75 2.81 18.88
N VAL A 200 42.97 2.39 19.26
CA VAL A 200 43.50 2.56 20.62
C VAL A 200 43.67 4.03 20.97
N MET A 201 44.35 4.79 20.11
CA MET A 201 44.54 6.24 20.27
C MET A 201 43.21 6.98 20.45
N LEU A 202 42.21 6.71 19.60
CA LEU A 202 40.91 7.38 19.68
C LEU A 202 40.16 7.04 20.97
N LYS A 203 40.31 5.82 21.52
CA LYS A 203 39.70 5.45 22.81
C LYS A 203 40.33 6.22 23.97
N GLU A 204 41.63 6.43 23.93
CA GLU A 204 42.37 7.24 24.92
C GLU A 204 41.94 8.71 24.83
N GLU A 205 41.96 9.31 23.63
CA GLU A 205 41.54 10.70 23.44
C GLU A 205 40.09 10.96 23.88
N ILE A 206 39.19 9.98 23.70
CA ILE A 206 37.79 10.07 24.16
C ILE A 206 37.69 10.07 25.69
N ARG A 207 38.59 9.37 26.39
CA ARG A 207 38.62 9.35 27.86
C ARG A 207 39.15 10.67 28.42
N GLU A 208 40.16 11.25 27.79
CA GLU A 208 40.78 12.51 28.21
C GLU A 208 39.94 13.75 27.87
N THR A 209 39.18 13.71 26.77
CA THR A 209 38.42 14.87 26.29
C THR A 209 37.11 15.07 27.08
N SER A 210 37.04 16.19 27.82
CA SER A 210 35.82 16.64 28.52
C SER A 210 34.81 17.37 27.61
N ASN A 211 35.25 17.92 26.47
CA ASN A 211 34.37 18.65 25.55
C ASN A 211 33.41 17.72 24.78
N LEU A 212 32.10 17.91 24.98
CA LEU A 212 31.02 17.12 24.38
C LEU A 212 31.05 17.08 22.83
N GLN A 213 31.36 18.21 22.17
CA GLN A 213 31.37 18.29 20.70
C GLN A 213 32.57 17.53 20.12
N LYS A 214 33.76 17.72 20.69
CA LYS A 214 34.98 16.99 20.29
C LYS A 214 34.82 15.50 20.55
N ARG A 215 34.27 15.12 21.71
CA ARG A 215 33.95 13.73 22.05
C ARG A 215 32.98 13.08 21.06
N ARG A 216 31.91 13.78 20.66
CA ARG A 216 30.98 13.29 19.61
C ARG A 216 31.68 13.08 18.25
N LYS A 217 32.62 13.95 17.86
CA LYS A 217 33.42 13.79 16.63
C LYS A 217 34.31 12.56 16.70
N LEU A 218 35.04 12.38 17.80
CA LEU A 218 35.91 11.23 18.03
C LEU A 218 35.14 9.91 18.06
N ILE A 219 33.95 9.86 18.69
CA ILE A 219 33.08 8.66 18.69
C ILE A 219 32.67 8.28 17.27
N LYS A 220 32.32 9.25 16.42
CA LYS A 220 31.97 8.97 15.01
C LYS A 220 33.16 8.41 14.23
N ARG A 221 34.36 8.93 14.49
CA ARG A 221 35.60 8.47 13.87
C ARG A 221 35.97 7.05 14.32
N LEU A 222 35.93 6.80 15.64
CA LEU A 222 36.16 5.49 16.23
C LEU A 222 35.20 4.43 15.67
N LYS A 223 33.91 4.77 15.53
CA LYS A 223 32.91 3.86 14.95
C LYS A 223 33.26 3.44 13.52
N VAL A 224 33.85 4.34 12.71
CA VAL A 224 34.29 3.99 11.35
C VAL A 224 35.55 3.13 11.39
N ALA A 225 36.54 3.46 12.24
CA ALA A 225 37.76 2.68 12.40
C ALA A 225 37.46 1.24 12.88
N ASP A 226 36.64 1.09 13.93
CA ASP A 226 36.24 -0.23 14.45
C ASP A 226 35.43 -1.05 13.44
N ALA A 227 34.63 -0.40 12.58
CA ALA A 227 33.92 -1.07 11.50
C ALA A 227 34.89 -1.62 10.44
N PHE A 228 35.95 -0.89 10.07
CA PHE A 228 36.99 -1.41 9.17
C PHE A 228 37.74 -2.58 9.80
N ARG A 229 38.13 -2.46 11.07
CA ARG A 229 38.78 -3.53 11.84
C ARG A 229 37.96 -4.82 11.86
N THR A 230 36.68 -4.72 12.20
CA THR A 230 35.77 -5.89 12.29
C THR A 230 35.46 -6.49 10.92
N SER A 231 35.36 -5.66 9.87
CA SER A 231 34.99 -6.12 8.53
C SER A 231 36.14 -6.78 7.77
N GLY A 232 37.40 -6.53 8.16
CA GLY A 232 38.60 -6.99 7.47
C GLY A 232 38.83 -6.32 6.11
N ASN A 233 38.09 -5.25 5.79
CA ASN A 233 38.33 -4.47 4.58
C ASN A 233 39.54 -3.56 4.77
N ARG A 234 40.29 -3.31 3.70
CA ARG A 234 41.37 -2.34 3.74
C ARG A 234 40.90 -0.94 3.29
N PRO A 235 41.32 0.17 3.94
CA PRO A 235 40.85 1.51 3.63
C PRO A 235 41.14 1.95 2.20
N GLU A 236 42.27 1.54 1.63
CA GLU A 236 42.70 1.91 0.28
C GLU A 236 41.78 1.39 -0.82
N TRP A 237 40.97 0.35 -0.56
CA TRP A 237 39.98 -0.17 -1.53
C TRP A 237 38.85 0.82 -1.84
N MET A 238 38.73 1.92 -1.08
CA MET A 238 37.83 3.03 -1.42
C MET A 238 38.33 3.85 -2.61
N ILE A 239 39.61 3.71 -2.99
CA ILE A 239 40.20 4.29 -4.19
C ILE A 239 40.27 3.21 -5.26
N LEU A 240 39.58 3.44 -6.38
CA LEU A 240 39.47 2.52 -7.49
C LEU A 240 40.71 2.57 -8.36
N GLU A 241 41.32 1.41 -8.57
CA GLU A 241 42.31 1.16 -9.64
C GLU A 241 41.64 0.51 -10.86
N VAL A 242 40.57 -0.24 -10.61
CA VAL A 242 39.86 -1.03 -11.61
C VAL A 242 38.37 -0.76 -11.49
N VAL A 243 37.70 -0.51 -12.62
CA VAL A 243 36.25 -0.31 -12.67
C VAL A 243 35.60 -1.51 -13.37
N PRO A 244 34.64 -2.21 -12.72
CA PRO A 244 33.90 -3.27 -13.38
C PRO A 244 32.93 -2.71 -14.44
N VAL A 245 32.80 -3.43 -15.54
CA VAL A 245 31.88 -3.14 -16.63
C VAL A 245 30.70 -4.09 -16.57
N LEU A 246 29.50 -3.53 -16.44
CA LEU A 246 28.25 -4.28 -16.38
C LEU A 246 28.04 -5.12 -17.67
N PRO A 247 27.41 -6.31 -17.59
CA PRO A 247 27.18 -7.15 -18.77
C PRO A 247 26.29 -6.43 -19.81
N PRO A 248 26.53 -6.62 -21.12
CA PRO A 248 25.82 -5.92 -22.20
C PRO A 248 24.29 -6.06 -22.17
N GLU A 249 23.76 -7.23 -21.78
CA GLU A 249 22.31 -7.46 -21.70
C GLU A 249 21.63 -6.60 -20.63
N LEU A 250 22.36 -6.13 -19.61
CA LEU A 250 21.84 -5.18 -18.61
C LEU A 250 21.93 -3.72 -19.07
N ARG A 251 22.60 -3.46 -20.19
CA ARG A 251 22.74 -2.14 -20.84
C ARG A 251 22.57 -2.27 -22.36
N PRO A 252 21.44 -2.80 -22.84
CA PRO A 252 21.29 -3.24 -24.21
C PRO A 252 21.32 -2.08 -25.21
N LEU A 253 21.63 -2.45 -26.44
CA LEU A 253 21.51 -1.61 -27.63
C LEU A 253 20.53 -2.33 -28.56
N VAL A 254 19.27 -1.90 -28.55
CA VAL A 254 18.18 -2.60 -29.23
C VAL A 254 17.86 -1.87 -30.53
N PRO A 255 17.87 -2.55 -31.69
CA PRO A 255 17.38 -1.97 -32.93
C PRO A 255 15.88 -1.71 -32.83
N LEU A 256 15.45 -0.51 -33.23
CA LEU A 256 14.06 -0.13 -33.41
C LEU A 256 13.72 -0.10 -34.90
N ASP A 257 12.42 -0.11 -35.20
CA ASP A 257 11.94 0.05 -36.57
C ASP A 257 12.45 1.37 -37.19
N GLY A 258 12.84 1.33 -38.47
CA GLY A 258 13.42 2.47 -39.17
C GLY A 258 14.93 2.67 -38.97
N GLY A 259 15.67 1.62 -38.56
CA GLY A 259 17.14 1.64 -38.48
C GLY A 259 17.72 2.48 -37.33
N ARG A 260 16.86 2.90 -36.39
CA ARG A 260 17.27 3.61 -35.16
C ARG A 260 17.68 2.61 -34.09
N PHE A 261 18.48 3.05 -33.13
CA PHE A 261 18.89 2.24 -31.99
C PHE A 261 18.49 2.91 -30.68
N ALA A 262 17.89 2.14 -29.78
CA ALA A 262 17.69 2.54 -28.39
C ALA A 262 18.91 2.11 -27.57
N THR A 263 19.59 3.07 -26.96
CA THR A 263 20.79 2.83 -26.15
C THR A 263 20.52 3.13 -24.68
N SER A 264 21.04 2.28 -23.78
CA SER A 264 21.12 2.61 -22.36
C SER A 264 22.07 3.78 -22.10
N ASP A 265 21.68 4.72 -21.24
CA ASP A 265 22.48 5.89 -20.83
C ASP A 265 23.84 5.46 -20.22
N LEU A 266 23.92 4.26 -19.61
CA LEU A 266 25.17 3.72 -19.06
C LEU A 266 26.25 3.56 -20.13
N ASN A 267 25.88 3.22 -21.37
CA ASN A 267 26.85 3.05 -22.44
C ASN A 267 27.58 4.38 -22.73
N ASP A 268 26.87 5.51 -22.68
CA ASP A 268 27.49 6.83 -22.88
C ASP A 268 28.43 7.20 -21.72
N LEU A 269 28.07 6.84 -20.49
CA LEU A 269 28.92 7.05 -19.31
C LEU A 269 30.18 6.18 -19.37
N TYR A 270 30.06 4.89 -19.69
CA TYR A 270 31.21 3.99 -19.90
C TYR A 270 32.12 4.46 -21.03
N ARG A 271 31.54 4.89 -22.16
CA ARG A 271 32.30 5.45 -23.29
C ARG A 271 33.13 6.66 -22.88
N ARG A 272 32.56 7.56 -22.06
CA ARG A 272 33.31 8.72 -21.54
C ARG A 272 34.47 8.28 -20.65
N VAL A 273 34.26 7.33 -19.73
CA VAL A 273 35.34 6.82 -18.87
C VAL A 273 36.47 6.23 -19.71
N ILE A 274 36.16 5.34 -20.66
CA ILE A 274 37.17 4.69 -21.52
C ILE A 274 37.92 5.73 -22.37
N ASN A 275 37.21 6.69 -22.97
CA ASN A 275 37.83 7.75 -23.78
C ASN A 275 38.81 8.61 -22.97
N ARG A 276 38.42 9.00 -21.75
CA ARG A 276 39.26 9.80 -20.85
C ARG A 276 40.46 9.00 -20.35
N ASN A 277 40.24 7.74 -20.01
CA ASN A 277 41.31 6.84 -19.57
C ASN A 277 42.36 6.60 -20.67
N ASN A 278 41.91 6.28 -21.88
CA ASN A 278 42.80 6.06 -23.02
C ASN A 278 43.56 7.34 -23.41
N ARG A 279 42.92 8.50 -23.32
CA ARG A 279 43.57 9.79 -23.54
C ARG A 279 44.63 10.07 -22.48
N LEU A 280 44.36 9.78 -21.22
CA LEU A 280 45.31 9.93 -20.13
C LEU A 280 46.54 9.02 -20.31
N MET A 281 46.35 7.75 -20.66
CA MET A 281 47.47 6.83 -20.96
C MET A 281 48.37 7.38 -22.06
N ARG A 282 47.78 7.82 -23.18
CA ARG A 282 48.55 8.41 -24.30
C ARG A 282 49.30 9.68 -23.88
N LEU A 283 48.70 10.53 -23.05
CA LEU A 283 49.36 11.75 -22.57
C LEU A 283 50.55 11.44 -21.65
N GLN A 284 50.45 10.38 -20.83
CA GLN A 284 51.55 9.91 -19.99
C GLN A 284 52.68 9.28 -20.82
N GLU A 285 52.35 8.48 -21.83
CA GLU A 285 53.31 7.91 -22.79
C GLU A 285 54.09 9.00 -23.53
N LEU A 286 53.40 10.06 -23.96
CA LEU A 286 53.98 11.21 -24.63
C LEU A 286 54.71 12.19 -23.68
N LYS A 287 54.75 11.90 -22.36
CA LYS A 287 55.32 12.78 -21.32
C LYS A 287 54.83 14.23 -21.45
N ALA A 288 53.52 14.41 -21.63
CA ALA A 288 52.90 15.73 -21.74
C ALA A 288 53.09 16.55 -20.44
N PRO A 289 53.02 17.90 -20.51
CA PRO A 289 53.13 18.74 -19.32
C PRO A 289 52.12 18.40 -18.21
N ASP A 290 52.55 18.52 -16.96
CA ASP A 290 51.76 18.13 -15.77
C ASP A 290 50.39 18.80 -15.68
N ILE A 291 50.26 20.05 -16.14
CA ILE A 291 48.98 20.77 -16.15
C ILE A 291 47.93 20.01 -16.98
N ILE A 292 48.34 19.47 -18.14
CA ILE A 292 47.46 18.71 -19.03
C ILE A 292 47.10 17.37 -18.40
N ILE A 293 48.10 16.68 -17.81
CA ILE A 293 47.89 15.40 -17.12
C ILE A 293 46.93 15.57 -15.93
N ARG A 294 47.12 16.59 -15.10
CA ARG A 294 46.24 16.90 -13.95
C ARG A 294 44.82 17.19 -14.39
N ASN A 295 44.66 17.99 -15.45
CA ASN A 295 43.33 18.26 -16.00
C ASN A 295 42.66 16.97 -16.50
N GLU A 296 43.38 16.09 -17.20
CA GLU A 296 42.80 14.83 -17.68
C GLU A 296 42.52 13.83 -16.53
N LYS A 297 43.37 13.76 -15.50
CA LYS A 297 43.09 13.02 -14.25
C LYS A 297 41.81 13.53 -13.57
N ARG A 298 41.63 14.85 -13.48
CA ARG A 298 40.40 15.48 -12.98
C ARG A 298 39.19 15.09 -13.82
N MET A 299 39.30 15.15 -15.16
CA MET A 299 38.19 14.76 -16.06
C MET A 299 37.85 13.26 -15.96
N LEU A 300 38.84 12.40 -15.72
CA LEU A 300 38.62 10.97 -15.48
C LEU A 300 37.88 10.74 -14.16
N GLN A 301 38.30 11.40 -13.07
CA GLN A 301 37.59 11.37 -11.78
C GLN A 301 36.12 11.79 -11.96
N GLU A 302 35.86 12.89 -12.67
CA GLU A 302 34.50 13.35 -12.94
C GLU A 302 33.67 12.35 -13.78
N ALA A 303 34.29 11.68 -14.76
CA ALA A 303 33.61 10.71 -15.60
C ALA A 303 33.20 9.45 -14.80
N VAL A 304 34.07 8.99 -13.91
CA VAL A 304 33.81 7.86 -13.00
C VAL A 304 32.78 8.24 -11.95
N ASP A 305 32.87 9.43 -11.36
CA ASP A 305 31.86 9.97 -10.44
C ASP A 305 30.47 9.93 -11.09
N ALA A 306 30.35 10.39 -12.35
CA ALA A 306 29.09 10.41 -13.07
C ALA A 306 28.56 9.02 -13.45
N LEU A 307 29.45 8.04 -13.68
CA LEU A 307 29.07 6.65 -13.91
C LEU A 307 28.39 6.04 -12.67
N PHE A 308 28.98 6.26 -11.49
CA PHE A 308 28.44 5.72 -10.23
C PHE A 308 27.25 6.53 -9.70
N ASP A 309 27.36 7.85 -9.60
CA ASP A 309 26.30 8.75 -9.14
C ASP A 309 26.42 10.16 -9.77
N ASN A 310 25.73 10.36 -10.89
CA ASN A 310 25.69 11.64 -11.62
C ASN A 310 25.12 12.78 -10.75
N GLY A 311 24.26 12.47 -9.77
CA GLY A 311 23.53 13.44 -8.96
C GLY A 311 24.33 14.10 -7.83
N ARG A 312 25.42 13.49 -7.37
CA ARG A 312 26.24 14.03 -6.26
C ARG A 312 27.25 15.10 -6.69
N ARG A 313 27.30 15.37 -7.99
CA ARG A 313 28.06 16.48 -8.58
C ARG A 313 27.20 17.74 -8.64
N GLY A 314 27.82 18.92 -8.61
CA GLY A 314 27.12 20.19 -8.84
C GLY A 314 26.46 20.30 -10.24
N ARG A 315 27.14 19.87 -11.32
CA ARG A 315 26.60 19.91 -12.69
C ARG A 315 26.36 18.51 -13.25
N LEU A 316 25.10 18.18 -13.51
CA LEU A 316 24.68 16.91 -14.10
C LEU A 316 25.15 16.78 -15.56
N LEU A 317 25.72 15.63 -15.91
CA LEU A 317 25.97 15.28 -17.31
C LEU A 317 24.63 14.99 -18.01
N ARG A 318 24.40 15.69 -19.12
CA ARG A 318 23.18 15.57 -19.93
C ARG A 318 23.48 14.88 -21.26
N GLY A 319 22.51 14.12 -21.75
CA GLY A 319 22.53 13.52 -23.08
C GLY A 319 22.08 14.52 -24.16
N PRO A 320 21.96 14.08 -25.42
CA PRO A 320 21.52 14.91 -26.55
C PRO A 320 20.18 15.61 -26.31
N ASN A 321 19.25 14.91 -25.64
CA ASN A 321 17.91 15.41 -25.34
C ASN A 321 17.86 16.35 -24.12
N ARG A 322 19.00 16.90 -23.66
CA ARG A 322 19.16 17.73 -22.45
C ARG A 322 18.69 17.09 -21.13
N ARG A 323 18.23 15.83 -21.14
CA ARG A 323 17.93 15.03 -19.96
C ARG A 323 19.23 14.61 -19.24
N PRO A 324 19.26 14.56 -17.91
CA PRO A 324 20.39 13.99 -17.19
C PRO A 324 20.51 12.49 -17.51
N LEU A 325 21.73 12.02 -17.72
CA LEU A 325 22.00 10.60 -17.94
C LEU A 325 21.79 9.82 -16.63
N LYS A 326 21.10 8.67 -16.70
CA LYS A 326 20.92 7.78 -15.54
C LYS A 326 22.22 7.06 -15.19
N SER A 327 22.68 7.24 -13.95
CA SER A 327 23.86 6.54 -13.39
C SER A 327 23.50 5.18 -12.80
N LEU A 328 24.50 4.40 -12.37
CA LEU A 328 24.28 3.12 -11.68
C LEU A 328 23.44 3.28 -10.40
N SER A 329 23.68 4.34 -9.63
CA SER A 329 22.89 4.64 -8.42
C SER A 329 21.43 4.96 -8.77
N ASP A 330 21.19 5.72 -9.84
CA ASP A 330 19.83 6.09 -10.28
C ASP A 330 19.02 4.89 -10.79
N MET A 331 19.69 3.85 -11.29
CA MET A 331 19.02 2.60 -11.68
C MET A 331 18.55 1.78 -10.47
N LEU A 332 19.19 1.94 -9.31
CA LEU A 332 18.82 1.24 -8.08
C LEU A 332 17.78 2.02 -7.27
N LYS A 333 17.97 3.33 -7.11
CA LYS A 333 17.16 4.19 -6.23
C LYS A 333 15.92 4.78 -6.92
N GLY A 334 14.97 5.25 -6.11
CA GLY A 334 13.77 5.95 -6.57
C GLY A 334 12.60 5.03 -6.92
N LYS A 335 11.47 5.64 -7.34
CA LYS A 335 10.24 4.89 -7.69
C LYS A 335 10.42 4.02 -8.93
N GLN A 336 11.15 4.53 -9.93
CA GLN A 336 11.51 3.78 -11.16
C GLN A 336 12.79 2.94 -11.00
N GLY A 337 13.37 2.92 -9.79
CA GLY A 337 14.56 2.13 -9.50
C GLY A 337 14.21 0.65 -9.32
N ARG A 338 15.21 -0.22 -9.50
CA ARG A 338 15.04 -1.68 -9.47
C ARG A 338 14.36 -2.20 -8.21
N PHE A 339 14.72 -1.70 -7.03
CA PHE A 339 14.15 -2.17 -5.76
C PHE A 339 12.63 -2.00 -5.70
N ARG A 340 12.11 -0.85 -6.13
CA ARG A 340 10.67 -0.57 -6.03
C ARG A 340 9.90 -1.03 -7.25
N GLN A 341 10.41 -0.77 -8.45
CA GLN A 341 9.66 -1.02 -9.67
C GLN A 341 9.73 -2.47 -10.12
N ASN A 342 10.84 -3.19 -9.92
CA ASN A 342 11.07 -4.51 -10.53
C ASN A 342 11.14 -5.65 -9.52
N LEU A 343 11.67 -5.41 -8.31
CA LEU A 343 11.73 -6.45 -7.28
C LEU A 343 10.38 -6.60 -6.59
N LEU A 344 9.78 -5.49 -6.16
CA LEU A 344 8.45 -5.48 -5.54
C LEU A 344 7.33 -5.41 -6.59
N GLY A 345 7.47 -4.55 -7.60
CA GLY A 345 6.55 -4.50 -8.73
C GLY A 345 6.91 -5.56 -9.79
N LYS A 346 6.20 -6.69 -9.82
CA LYS A 346 6.37 -7.66 -10.90
C LYS A 346 5.09 -7.76 -11.71
N ARG A 347 5.25 -7.75 -13.03
CA ARG A 347 4.20 -8.24 -13.92
C ARG A 347 4.20 -9.75 -13.79
N VAL A 348 3.02 -10.32 -13.61
CA VAL A 348 2.82 -11.74 -13.37
C VAL A 348 2.02 -12.30 -14.52
N ASP A 349 2.44 -13.46 -15.03
CA ASP A 349 1.67 -14.24 -16.00
C ASP A 349 0.43 -14.84 -15.33
N TYR A 350 -0.45 -15.52 -16.09
CA TYR A 350 -1.68 -16.11 -15.57
C TYR A 350 -2.57 -15.11 -14.82
N SER A 351 -2.61 -13.88 -15.35
CA SER A 351 -3.44 -12.81 -14.83
C SER A 351 -4.24 -12.14 -15.95
N GLY A 352 -5.42 -11.65 -15.60
CA GLY A 352 -6.35 -10.98 -16.49
C GLY A 352 -6.99 -9.77 -15.82
N ARG A 353 -7.62 -8.89 -16.58
CA ARG A 353 -8.41 -7.77 -16.04
C ARG A 353 -9.64 -7.54 -16.90
N SER A 354 -10.76 -7.27 -16.27
CA SER A 354 -11.96 -6.79 -16.95
C SER A 354 -12.81 -5.91 -16.03
N VAL A 355 -13.82 -5.28 -16.63
CA VAL A 355 -14.85 -4.51 -15.94
C VAL A 355 -15.69 -5.46 -15.07
N ILE A 356 -16.04 -5.00 -13.87
CA ILE A 356 -16.92 -5.75 -12.97
C ILE A 356 -18.37 -5.34 -13.17
N VAL A 357 -19.27 -6.32 -13.01
CA VAL A 357 -20.71 -6.13 -12.98
C VAL A 357 -21.29 -6.91 -11.80
N ILE A 358 -22.52 -6.58 -11.43
CA ILE A 358 -23.20 -7.26 -10.34
C ILE A 358 -23.60 -8.69 -10.75
N GLY A 359 -23.40 -9.65 -9.83
CA GLY A 359 -23.92 -11.01 -9.94
C GLY A 359 -24.77 -11.37 -8.72
N PRO A 360 -26.03 -10.89 -8.63
CA PRO A 360 -26.88 -11.11 -7.46
C PRO A 360 -27.18 -12.60 -7.23
N GLU A 361 -27.19 -13.42 -8.28
CA GLU A 361 -27.42 -14.86 -8.25
C GLU A 361 -26.26 -15.69 -7.67
N LEU A 362 -25.07 -15.09 -7.56
CA LEU A 362 -23.88 -15.77 -7.07
C LEU A 362 -24.00 -16.05 -5.57
N LYS A 363 -23.35 -17.11 -5.10
CA LYS A 363 -23.09 -17.31 -3.68
C LYS A 363 -21.94 -16.43 -3.21
N PHE A 364 -21.84 -16.22 -1.90
CA PHE A 364 -20.83 -15.36 -1.31
C PHE A 364 -19.37 -15.75 -1.66
N ASP A 365 -19.10 -17.04 -1.84
CA ASP A 365 -17.80 -17.62 -2.18
C ASP A 365 -17.52 -17.74 -3.69
N GLN A 366 -18.44 -17.28 -4.54
CA GLN A 366 -18.38 -17.45 -5.99
C GLN A 366 -18.13 -16.14 -6.73
N CYS A 367 -17.52 -16.24 -7.91
CA CYS A 367 -17.43 -15.14 -8.86
C CYS A 367 -17.73 -15.61 -10.28
N GLY A 368 -18.32 -14.75 -11.11
CA GLY A 368 -18.54 -15.04 -12.52
C GLY A 368 -17.29 -14.69 -13.35
N LEU A 369 -16.66 -15.69 -13.95
CA LEU A 369 -15.48 -15.53 -14.80
C LEU A 369 -15.87 -15.70 -16.29
N PRO A 370 -15.58 -14.72 -17.16
CA PRO A 370 -15.85 -14.82 -18.58
C PRO A 370 -15.18 -16.02 -19.23
N LYS A 371 -15.93 -16.81 -20.01
CA LYS A 371 -15.43 -18.01 -20.71
C LYS A 371 -14.13 -17.78 -21.50
N LYS A 372 -14.05 -16.70 -22.27
CA LYS A 372 -12.84 -16.35 -23.06
C LYS A 372 -11.63 -16.02 -22.18
N MET A 373 -11.85 -15.40 -21.02
CA MET A 373 -10.79 -15.09 -20.08
C MET A 373 -10.31 -16.37 -19.40
N ALA A 374 -11.24 -17.22 -18.95
CA ALA A 374 -10.92 -18.52 -18.36
C ALA A 374 -10.12 -19.41 -19.33
N LEU A 375 -10.51 -19.45 -20.61
CA LEU A 375 -9.80 -20.21 -21.65
C LEU A 375 -8.33 -19.81 -21.78
N GLU A 376 -8.03 -18.50 -21.73
CA GLU A 376 -6.66 -18.00 -21.79
C GLU A 376 -5.88 -18.25 -20.51
N LEU A 377 -6.50 -18.01 -19.35
CA LEU A 377 -5.86 -18.17 -18.04
C LEU A 377 -5.53 -19.64 -17.73
N PHE A 378 -6.41 -20.57 -18.08
CA PHE A 378 -6.25 -21.99 -17.77
C PHE A 378 -5.66 -22.82 -18.92
N LYS A 379 -5.18 -22.16 -19.98
CA LYS A 379 -4.73 -22.80 -21.23
C LYS A 379 -3.80 -24.01 -21.03
N PRO A 380 -2.75 -23.98 -20.17
CA PRO A 380 -1.90 -25.17 -19.95
C PRO A 380 -2.62 -26.32 -19.25
N PHE A 381 -3.52 -26.02 -18.31
CA PHE A 381 -4.30 -27.04 -17.60
C PHE A 381 -5.28 -27.75 -18.56
N ILE A 382 -5.86 -26.99 -19.48
CA ILE A 382 -6.73 -27.52 -20.54
C ILE A 382 -5.94 -28.44 -21.47
N TYR A 383 -4.73 -28.05 -21.89
CA TYR A 383 -3.87 -28.90 -22.71
C TYR A 383 -3.57 -30.24 -22.04
N ASN A 384 -3.20 -30.21 -20.76
CA ASN A 384 -2.93 -31.42 -20.00
C ASN A 384 -4.18 -32.31 -19.90
N ARG A 385 -5.35 -31.72 -19.58
CA ARG A 385 -6.59 -32.50 -19.47
C ARG A 385 -7.09 -33.08 -20.79
N LEU A 386 -6.92 -32.39 -21.91
CA LEU A 386 -7.27 -32.92 -23.23
C LEU A 386 -6.41 -34.13 -23.60
N GLU A 387 -5.13 -34.11 -23.23
CA GLU A 387 -4.21 -35.23 -23.42
C GLU A 387 -4.56 -36.41 -22.51
N GLU A 388 -4.80 -36.16 -21.22
CA GLU A 388 -5.19 -37.20 -20.26
C GLU A 388 -6.51 -37.90 -20.63
N LYS A 389 -7.47 -37.18 -21.22
CA LYS A 389 -8.72 -37.77 -21.73
C LYS A 389 -8.57 -38.49 -23.07
N GLY A 390 -7.39 -38.45 -23.69
CA GLY A 390 -7.13 -39.06 -25.00
C GLY A 390 -7.80 -38.34 -26.18
N LEU A 391 -8.30 -37.11 -25.98
CA LEU A 391 -8.92 -36.30 -27.04
C LEU A 391 -7.86 -35.75 -28.02
N CYS A 392 -6.61 -35.64 -27.57
CA CYS A 392 -5.48 -35.28 -28.41
C CYS A 392 -4.21 -36.04 -28.01
N ALA A 393 -3.37 -36.37 -29.00
CA ALA A 393 -2.12 -37.08 -28.77
C ALA A 393 -0.89 -36.17 -28.58
N THR A 394 -1.00 -34.88 -28.87
CA THR A 394 0.14 -33.93 -28.75
C THR A 394 -0.34 -32.54 -28.32
N ILE A 395 0.52 -31.81 -27.61
CA ILE A 395 0.28 -30.40 -27.21
C ILE A 395 -0.05 -29.51 -28.41
N LYS A 396 0.55 -29.74 -29.59
CA LYS A 396 0.24 -28.97 -30.80
C LYS A 396 -1.19 -29.21 -31.28
N ALA A 397 -1.66 -30.46 -31.21
CA ALA A 397 -3.06 -30.77 -31.52
C ALA A 397 -4.00 -30.15 -30.49
N ALA A 398 -3.68 -30.23 -29.19
CA ALA A 398 -4.43 -29.58 -28.12
C ALA A 398 -4.54 -28.06 -28.34
N LYS A 399 -3.42 -27.41 -28.71
CA LYS A 399 -3.39 -25.99 -29.05
C LYS A 399 -4.33 -25.65 -30.19
N LYS A 400 -4.35 -26.46 -31.25
CA LYS A 400 -5.26 -26.26 -32.39
C LYS A 400 -6.73 -26.41 -31.99
N LEU A 401 -7.08 -27.41 -31.17
CA LEU A 401 -8.44 -27.60 -30.67
C LEU A 401 -8.93 -26.40 -29.84
N VAL A 402 -8.05 -25.86 -28.99
CA VAL A 402 -8.35 -24.67 -28.17
C VAL A 402 -8.48 -23.41 -29.03
N GLU A 403 -7.63 -23.24 -30.04
CA GLU A 403 -7.72 -22.11 -31.00
C GLU A 403 -9.00 -22.17 -31.85
N GLU A 404 -9.49 -23.37 -32.16
CA GLU A 404 -10.76 -23.60 -32.86
C GLU A 404 -12.01 -23.47 -31.96
N GLU A 405 -11.85 -23.26 -30.63
CA GLU A 405 -12.93 -23.15 -29.64
C GLU A 405 -13.96 -24.31 -29.70
N ARG A 406 -13.46 -25.53 -29.96
CA ARG A 406 -14.25 -26.77 -30.09
C ARG A 406 -15.12 -27.07 -28.85
N PRO A 407 -16.32 -27.68 -29.01
CA PRO A 407 -17.22 -28.00 -27.88
C PRO A 407 -16.56 -28.75 -26.72
N GLU A 408 -15.72 -29.74 -27.03
CA GLU A 408 -15.04 -30.59 -26.05
C GLU A 408 -14.09 -29.80 -25.12
N VAL A 409 -13.60 -28.65 -25.59
CA VAL A 409 -12.74 -27.76 -24.81
C VAL A 409 -13.52 -27.07 -23.69
N TRP A 410 -14.79 -26.75 -23.92
CA TRP A 410 -15.64 -26.10 -22.91
C TRP A 410 -15.97 -27.06 -21.76
N ASP A 411 -16.23 -28.33 -22.07
CA ASP A 411 -16.48 -29.37 -21.05
C ASP A 411 -15.23 -29.59 -20.18
N VAL A 412 -14.05 -29.62 -20.80
CA VAL A 412 -12.78 -29.73 -20.06
C VAL A 412 -12.50 -28.47 -19.24
N LEU A 413 -12.78 -27.28 -19.78
CA LEU A 413 -12.60 -26.03 -19.06
C LEU A 413 -13.47 -26.00 -17.80
N GLU A 414 -14.74 -26.40 -17.89
CA GLU A 414 -15.64 -26.44 -16.72
C GLU A 414 -15.12 -27.38 -15.63
N GLU A 415 -14.60 -28.56 -16.01
CA GLU A 415 -13.99 -29.51 -15.07
C GLU A 415 -12.75 -28.92 -14.36
N VAL A 416 -11.85 -28.29 -15.12
CA VAL A 416 -10.62 -27.69 -14.59
C VAL A 416 -10.95 -26.54 -13.62
N VAL A 417 -11.96 -25.74 -13.94
CA VAL A 417 -12.32 -24.52 -13.21
C VAL A 417 -13.08 -24.83 -11.91
N LYS A 418 -13.89 -25.90 -11.88
CA LYS A 418 -14.82 -26.21 -10.77
C LYS A 418 -14.19 -26.25 -9.38
N ASN A 419 -12.96 -26.76 -9.26
CA ASN A 419 -12.26 -26.90 -7.98
C ASN A 419 -11.04 -25.96 -7.85
N HIS A 420 -10.91 -24.97 -8.73
CA HIS A 420 -9.72 -24.12 -8.78
C HIS A 420 -10.07 -22.66 -8.41
N PRO A 421 -9.76 -22.20 -7.18
CA PRO A 421 -10.08 -20.83 -6.77
C PRO A 421 -9.27 -19.82 -7.58
N VAL A 422 -9.88 -18.67 -7.88
CA VAL A 422 -9.21 -17.53 -8.52
C VAL A 422 -9.16 -16.36 -7.55
N ILE A 423 -8.10 -15.56 -7.61
CA ILE A 423 -7.92 -14.41 -6.74
C ILE A 423 -8.34 -13.14 -7.49
N LEU A 424 -9.31 -12.42 -6.94
CA LEU A 424 -9.72 -11.10 -7.42
C LEU A 424 -9.01 -10.01 -6.62
N ASN A 425 -8.54 -8.98 -7.31
CA ASN A 425 -7.88 -7.82 -6.72
C ASN A 425 -8.37 -6.52 -7.36
N ARG A 426 -8.70 -5.52 -6.53
CA ARG A 426 -9.01 -4.16 -6.98
C ARG A 426 -7.89 -3.19 -6.61
N ALA A 427 -7.47 -2.39 -7.58
CA ALA A 427 -6.52 -1.32 -7.34
C ALA A 427 -7.28 -0.02 -6.97
N PRO A 428 -6.83 0.73 -5.94
CA PRO A 428 -5.71 0.46 -5.04
C PRO A 428 -6.04 -0.52 -3.90
N THR A 429 -5.13 -1.45 -3.62
CA THR A 429 -5.25 -2.40 -2.50
C THR A 429 -4.83 -1.72 -1.19
N LEU A 430 -5.79 -1.29 -0.37
CA LEU A 430 -5.53 -0.56 0.89
C LEU A 430 -5.31 -1.47 2.10
N HIS A 431 -6.01 -2.60 2.13
CA HIS A 431 -5.94 -3.62 3.17
C HIS A 431 -6.01 -5.02 2.54
N ARG A 432 -5.71 -6.08 3.30
CA ARG A 432 -5.72 -7.46 2.80
C ARG A 432 -7.02 -7.90 2.12
N LEU A 433 -8.18 -7.39 2.57
CA LEU A 433 -9.49 -7.72 1.98
C LEU A 433 -9.72 -7.14 0.57
N GLY A 434 -8.81 -6.31 0.07
CA GLY A 434 -8.83 -5.85 -1.32
C GLY A 434 -8.33 -6.92 -2.30
N MET A 435 -7.91 -8.08 -1.79
CA MET A 435 -7.51 -9.26 -2.53
C MET A 435 -8.13 -10.51 -1.88
N GLN A 436 -9.08 -11.15 -2.56
CA GLN A 436 -9.81 -12.31 -2.02
C GLN A 436 -9.92 -13.42 -3.07
N ALA A 437 -9.99 -14.67 -2.61
CA ALA A 437 -10.21 -15.82 -3.47
C ALA A 437 -11.71 -16.14 -3.60
N PHE A 438 -12.09 -16.61 -4.78
CA PHE A 438 -13.45 -17.00 -5.14
C PHE A 438 -13.44 -18.27 -5.99
N MET A 439 -14.50 -19.04 -5.90
CA MET A 439 -14.76 -20.16 -6.80
C MET A 439 -15.34 -19.63 -8.12
N PRO A 440 -14.63 -19.78 -9.24
CA PRO A 440 -15.09 -19.28 -10.53
C PRO A 440 -16.28 -20.08 -11.08
N LEU A 441 -17.30 -19.37 -11.54
CA LEU A 441 -18.39 -19.88 -12.37
C LEU A 441 -18.24 -19.30 -13.77
N LEU A 442 -18.29 -20.16 -14.79
CA LEU A 442 -18.17 -19.72 -16.18
C LEU A 442 -19.42 -18.94 -16.60
N VAL A 443 -19.22 -17.68 -17.00
CA VAL A 443 -20.31 -16.82 -17.48
C VAL A 443 -20.07 -16.38 -18.92
N GLU A 444 -21.16 -16.12 -19.63
CA GLU A 444 -21.13 -15.50 -20.94
C GLU A 444 -20.79 -14.00 -20.85
N GLY A 445 -20.24 -13.47 -21.94
CA GLY A 445 -19.82 -12.07 -22.04
C GLY A 445 -18.34 -11.86 -21.72
N LYS A 446 -17.99 -10.62 -21.35
CA LYS A 446 -16.60 -10.20 -21.09
C LYS A 446 -16.38 -9.58 -19.71
N ALA A 447 -17.45 -9.34 -18.94
CA ALA A 447 -17.39 -8.70 -17.63
C ALA A 447 -17.33 -9.74 -16.50
N ILE A 448 -16.55 -9.44 -15.46
CA ILE A 448 -16.47 -10.28 -14.26
C ILE A 448 -17.70 -10.00 -13.41
N ARG A 449 -18.41 -11.04 -12.97
CA ARG A 449 -19.52 -10.87 -12.02
C ARG A 449 -19.02 -11.06 -10.60
N ILE A 450 -19.36 -10.14 -9.70
CA ILE A 450 -18.99 -10.25 -8.29
C ILE A 450 -20.22 -10.19 -7.39
N HIS A 451 -20.08 -10.81 -6.22
CA HIS A 451 -21.12 -10.81 -5.21
C HIS A 451 -21.33 -9.39 -4.61
N PRO A 452 -22.57 -8.90 -4.43
CA PRO A 452 -22.81 -7.54 -3.94
C PRO A 452 -22.23 -7.24 -2.55
N LEU A 453 -22.23 -8.24 -1.65
CA LEU A 453 -21.74 -8.07 -0.27
C LEU A 453 -20.21 -7.96 -0.15
N VAL A 454 -19.45 -8.32 -1.20
CA VAL A 454 -17.99 -8.15 -1.18
C VAL A 454 -17.56 -6.77 -1.68
N CYS A 455 -18.45 -6.00 -2.31
CA CYS A 455 -18.13 -4.67 -2.84
C CYS A 455 -17.64 -3.70 -1.75
N ALA A 456 -18.17 -3.83 -0.52
CA ALA A 456 -17.71 -3.03 0.62
C ALA A 456 -16.24 -3.27 0.95
N ALA A 457 -15.80 -4.54 0.91
CA ALA A 457 -14.40 -4.90 1.13
C ALA A 457 -13.50 -4.39 -0.01
N PHE A 458 -13.90 -4.54 -1.26
CA PHE A 458 -13.11 -4.00 -2.37
C PHE A 458 -13.18 -2.47 -2.51
N ASN A 459 -14.08 -1.82 -1.77
CA ASN A 459 -14.50 -0.44 -1.98
C ASN A 459 -14.86 -0.17 -3.45
N ALA A 460 -15.58 -1.13 -4.06
CA ALA A 460 -15.88 -1.18 -5.48
C ALA A 460 -17.32 -0.75 -5.78
N ASP A 461 -17.50 -0.07 -6.91
CA ASP A 461 -18.78 0.25 -7.51
C ASP A 461 -18.88 -0.32 -8.93
N PHE A 462 -20.02 -0.11 -9.58
CA PHE A 462 -20.33 -0.69 -10.90
C PHE A 462 -20.42 0.39 -12.00
N ASP A 463 -19.64 1.46 -11.89
CA ASP A 463 -19.64 2.60 -12.82
C ASP A 463 -18.58 2.49 -13.94
N GLY A 464 -17.81 1.40 -13.98
CA GLY A 464 -16.71 1.17 -14.91
C GLY A 464 -15.44 0.62 -14.27
N ASP A 465 -15.46 0.43 -12.95
CA ASP A 465 -14.42 -0.25 -12.18
C ASP A 465 -13.96 -1.57 -12.79
N GLN A 466 -12.67 -1.86 -12.61
CA GLN A 466 -12.02 -3.05 -13.14
C GLN A 466 -11.29 -3.82 -12.05
N MET A 467 -11.40 -5.15 -12.09
CA MET A 467 -10.67 -6.04 -11.20
C MET A 467 -9.69 -6.91 -11.98
N ALA A 468 -8.55 -7.17 -11.36
CA ALA A 468 -7.58 -8.14 -11.84
C ALA A 468 -7.90 -9.53 -11.27
N VAL A 469 -7.74 -10.55 -12.11
CA VAL A 469 -7.87 -11.98 -11.77
C VAL A 469 -6.47 -12.59 -11.79
N HIS A 470 -6.14 -13.41 -10.80
CA HIS A 470 -4.92 -14.20 -10.75
C HIS A 470 -5.25 -15.67 -10.50
N VAL A 471 -4.56 -16.58 -11.19
CA VAL A 471 -4.73 -18.02 -11.00
C VAL A 471 -3.58 -18.57 -10.13
N PRO A 472 -3.85 -19.13 -8.94
CA PRO A 472 -2.84 -19.84 -8.16
C PRO A 472 -2.43 -21.11 -8.91
N LEU A 473 -1.13 -21.40 -9.01
CA LEU A 473 -0.64 -22.50 -9.87
C LEU A 473 -0.18 -23.73 -9.09
N SER A 474 0.52 -23.54 -7.96
CA SER A 474 0.99 -24.66 -7.15
C SER A 474 -0.14 -25.19 -6.26
N VAL A 475 -0.02 -26.44 -5.83
CA VAL A 475 -1.02 -27.07 -4.96
C VAL A 475 -1.10 -26.32 -3.63
N GLU A 476 0.04 -25.89 -3.09
CA GLU A 476 0.11 -25.10 -1.86
C GLU A 476 -0.59 -23.75 -2.01
N ALA A 477 -0.39 -23.06 -3.14
CA ALA A 477 -1.04 -21.77 -3.40
C ALA A 477 -2.56 -21.91 -3.60
N VAL A 478 -3.01 -23.02 -4.20
CA VAL A 478 -4.44 -23.34 -4.36
C VAL A 478 -5.08 -23.58 -2.99
N GLU A 479 -4.44 -24.38 -2.13
CA GLU A 479 -4.93 -24.65 -0.79
C GLU A 479 -4.84 -23.43 0.13
N GLU A 480 -3.78 -22.62 0.04
CA GLU A 480 -3.67 -21.34 0.74
C GLU A 480 -4.82 -20.40 0.36
N ALA A 481 -5.11 -20.27 -0.94
CA ALA A 481 -6.22 -19.46 -1.41
C ALA A 481 -7.57 -19.96 -0.89
N ARG A 482 -7.77 -21.28 -0.81
CA ARG A 482 -9.01 -21.89 -0.31
C ARG A 482 -9.18 -21.73 1.20
N VAL A 483 -8.12 -21.99 1.96
CA VAL A 483 -8.16 -22.04 3.43
C VAL A 483 -8.11 -20.65 4.05
N LEU A 484 -7.34 -19.71 3.48
CA LEU A 484 -7.11 -18.39 4.08
C LEU A 484 -7.83 -17.27 3.31
N MET A 485 -7.76 -17.28 1.97
CA MET A 485 -8.17 -16.12 1.17
C MET A 485 -9.62 -16.14 0.69
N LEU A 486 -10.32 -17.26 0.80
CA LEU A 486 -11.70 -17.39 0.34
C LEU A 486 -12.58 -16.32 0.99
N SER A 487 -13.47 -15.69 0.23
CA SER A 487 -14.32 -14.61 0.75
C SER A 487 -15.13 -15.05 1.99
N ALA A 488 -15.63 -16.30 2.00
CA ALA A 488 -16.34 -16.89 3.13
C ALA A 488 -15.55 -16.91 4.45
N ASN A 489 -14.22 -16.84 4.41
CA ASN A 489 -13.35 -16.77 5.59
C ASN A 489 -13.18 -15.34 6.12
N ASN A 490 -13.52 -14.35 5.30
CA ASN A 490 -13.15 -12.95 5.48
C ASN A 490 -14.37 -12.05 5.66
N ILE A 491 -15.21 -12.38 6.65
CA ILE A 491 -16.47 -11.67 6.96
C ILE A 491 -16.20 -10.47 7.88
N LEU A 492 -15.30 -10.63 8.85
CA LEU A 492 -14.97 -9.61 9.84
C LEU A 492 -13.85 -8.69 9.34
N SER A 493 -13.91 -7.44 9.76
CA SER A 493 -12.84 -6.48 9.54
C SER A 493 -11.66 -6.75 10.49
N PRO A 494 -10.41 -6.90 9.98
CA PRO A 494 -9.23 -7.06 10.81
C PRO A 494 -8.95 -5.88 11.74
N ALA A 495 -9.53 -4.70 11.46
CA ALA A 495 -9.27 -3.49 12.22
C ALA A 495 -10.06 -3.40 13.53
N ASN A 496 -11.30 -3.90 13.55
CA ASN A 496 -12.22 -3.71 14.68
C ASN A 496 -13.11 -4.92 15.00
N GLY A 497 -13.01 -6.02 14.24
CA GLY A 497 -13.78 -7.24 14.49
C GLY A 497 -15.27 -7.16 14.13
N MET A 498 -15.73 -6.03 13.60
CA MET A 498 -17.11 -5.88 13.14
C MET A 498 -17.28 -6.55 11.77
N PRO A 499 -18.45 -7.13 11.46
CA PRO A 499 -18.75 -7.63 10.12
C PRO A 499 -18.59 -6.54 9.07
N LEU A 500 -17.73 -6.77 8.08
CA LEU A 500 -17.55 -5.88 6.94
C LEU A 500 -18.53 -6.23 5.81
N SER A 501 -18.83 -7.51 5.65
CA SER A 501 -19.77 -8.05 4.67
C SER A 501 -21.22 -7.85 5.13
N VAL A 502 -21.60 -6.60 5.31
CA VAL A 502 -22.97 -6.21 5.67
C VAL A 502 -23.80 -5.89 4.42
N PRO A 503 -25.12 -6.12 4.47
CA PRO A 503 -26.05 -5.60 3.49
C PRO A 503 -25.78 -4.12 3.19
N SER A 504 -25.92 -3.74 1.93
CA SER A 504 -25.74 -2.36 1.48
C SER A 504 -26.96 -1.89 0.70
N GLN A 505 -27.23 -0.58 0.80
CA GLN A 505 -28.24 0.15 0.01
C GLN A 505 -29.58 -0.60 -0.10
N ASP A 506 -29.91 -1.10 -1.27
CA ASP A 506 -31.20 -1.72 -1.62
C ASP A 506 -31.56 -2.91 -0.71
N ILE A 507 -30.57 -3.70 -0.30
CA ILE A 507 -30.80 -4.85 0.60
C ILE A 507 -31.27 -4.35 1.98
N ILE A 508 -30.65 -3.28 2.48
CA ILE A 508 -31.07 -2.62 3.74
C ILE A 508 -32.48 -2.06 3.56
N LEU A 509 -32.73 -1.36 2.46
CA LEU A 509 -34.02 -0.74 2.18
C LEU A 509 -35.16 -1.76 2.16
N GLY A 510 -34.95 -2.91 1.50
CA GLY A 510 -35.91 -4.01 1.46
C GLY A 510 -36.18 -4.61 2.84
N CYS A 511 -35.14 -4.87 3.63
CA CYS A 511 -35.27 -5.41 5.00
C CYS A 511 -35.94 -4.40 5.96
N TYR A 512 -35.61 -3.12 5.83
CA TYR A 512 -36.22 -2.05 6.60
C TYR A 512 -37.71 -1.94 6.28
N TYR A 513 -38.07 -1.90 4.98
CA TYR A 513 -39.47 -1.86 4.56
C TYR A 513 -40.25 -3.09 5.02
N LEU A 514 -39.65 -4.28 4.91
CA LEU A 514 -40.21 -5.55 5.37
C LEU A 514 -40.58 -5.52 6.87
N THR A 515 -39.72 -4.92 7.70
CA THR A 515 -39.84 -4.97 9.17
C THR A 515 -40.57 -3.79 9.80
N LYS A 516 -40.89 -2.76 8.99
CA LYS A 516 -41.61 -1.55 9.41
C LYS A 516 -43.12 -1.82 9.56
N PRO A 517 -43.75 -1.48 10.70
CA PRO A 517 -45.19 -1.66 10.88
C PRO A 517 -45.99 -0.55 10.18
N ARG A 518 -47.19 -0.87 9.68
CA ARG A 518 -48.13 0.10 9.09
C ARG A 518 -49.53 -0.11 9.66
N ALA A 519 -50.13 0.97 10.19
CA ALA A 519 -51.51 0.95 10.68
C ALA A 519 -52.53 0.77 9.55
N GLY A 520 -53.62 0.07 9.83
CA GLY A 520 -54.68 -0.21 8.85
C GLY A 520 -54.29 -1.28 7.83
N SER A 521 -53.19 -2.01 8.06
CA SER A 521 -52.81 -3.15 7.21
C SER A 521 -53.80 -4.30 7.37
N LYS A 522 -54.10 -5.02 6.27
CA LYS A 522 -55.01 -6.18 6.30
C LYS A 522 -54.54 -7.20 7.34
N GLY A 523 -55.42 -7.60 8.26
CA GLY A 523 -55.11 -8.60 9.28
C GLY A 523 -54.41 -8.09 10.55
N GLU A 524 -54.39 -6.78 10.78
CA GLU A 524 -53.91 -6.18 12.03
C GLU A 524 -54.64 -6.72 13.27
N GLY A 525 -53.88 -6.99 14.35
CA GLY A 525 -54.39 -7.49 15.62
C GLY A 525 -54.72 -8.99 15.67
N ARG A 526 -54.59 -9.72 14.55
CA ARG A 526 -54.79 -11.18 14.51
C ARG A 526 -53.76 -11.92 15.36
N VAL A 527 -54.19 -13.07 15.90
CA VAL A 527 -53.37 -13.94 16.75
C VAL A 527 -53.12 -15.24 16.02
N PHE A 528 -51.86 -15.70 15.98
CA PHE A 528 -51.42 -16.91 15.30
C PHE A 528 -50.76 -17.89 16.25
N SER A 529 -50.95 -19.18 16.00
CA SER A 529 -50.40 -20.30 16.77
C SER A 529 -48.91 -20.53 16.54
N GLY A 530 -48.34 -20.02 15.44
CA GLY A 530 -46.91 -20.06 15.16
C GLY A 530 -46.53 -19.44 13.80
N PRO A 531 -45.23 -19.39 13.45
CA PRO A 531 -44.73 -18.79 12.22
C PRO A 531 -45.32 -19.37 10.93
N SER A 532 -45.50 -20.70 10.88
CA SER A 532 -46.03 -21.37 9.69
C SER A 532 -47.46 -20.96 9.36
N GLU A 533 -48.28 -20.65 10.37
CA GLU A 533 -49.66 -20.18 10.16
C GLU A 533 -49.67 -18.75 9.60
N VAL A 534 -48.77 -17.89 10.10
CA VAL A 534 -48.56 -16.54 9.56
C VAL A 534 -48.17 -16.61 8.09
N ARG A 535 -47.29 -17.55 7.72
CA ARG A 535 -46.86 -17.75 6.34
C ARG A 535 -48.02 -18.15 5.43
N VAL A 536 -48.82 -19.13 5.84
CA VAL A 536 -50.02 -19.55 5.09
C VAL A 536 -51.00 -18.38 4.92
N ALA A 537 -51.23 -17.60 5.98
CA ALA A 537 -52.11 -16.45 5.91
C ALA A 537 -51.59 -15.35 4.97
N TYR A 538 -50.27 -15.13 4.94
CA TYR A 538 -49.63 -14.18 4.03
C TYR A 538 -49.71 -14.66 2.57
N ASP A 539 -49.41 -15.92 2.31
CA ASP A 539 -49.44 -16.50 0.96
C ASP A 539 -50.86 -16.54 0.39
N GLN A 540 -51.89 -16.67 1.23
CA GLN A 540 -53.31 -16.55 0.84
C GLN A 540 -53.78 -15.09 0.69
N GLY A 541 -52.94 -14.10 0.99
CA GLY A 541 -53.28 -12.69 0.95
C GLY A 541 -54.26 -12.25 2.04
N GLU A 542 -54.37 -13.02 3.13
CA GLU A 542 -55.26 -12.73 4.26
C GLU A 542 -54.67 -11.74 5.26
N VAL A 543 -53.34 -11.62 5.30
CA VAL A 543 -52.63 -10.61 6.07
C VAL A 543 -51.65 -9.82 5.20
N GLY A 544 -51.46 -8.54 5.51
CA GLY A 544 -50.48 -7.68 4.86
C GLY A 544 -49.09 -7.82 5.49
N LEU A 545 -48.04 -7.52 4.72
CA LEU A 545 -46.64 -7.64 5.13
C LEU A 545 -46.30 -6.87 6.42
N GLN A 546 -46.86 -5.66 6.55
CA GLN A 546 -46.55 -4.71 7.63
C GLN A 546 -47.62 -4.71 8.74
N ALA A 547 -48.51 -5.71 8.74
CA ALA A 547 -49.56 -5.83 9.76
C ALA A 547 -48.96 -6.24 11.11
N ARG A 548 -49.41 -5.56 12.18
CA ARG A 548 -49.08 -5.93 13.57
C ARG A 548 -49.89 -7.16 13.96
N VAL A 549 -49.22 -8.21 14.40
CA VAL A 549 -49.81 -9.51 14.73
C VAL A 549 -49.22 -10.04 16.03
N ARG A 550 -49.96 -10.91 16.72
CA ARG A 550 -49.47 -11.64 17.89
C ARG A 550 -49.20 -13.08 17.51
N VAL A 551 -47.98 -13.56 17.72
CA VAL A 551 -47.56 -14.89 17.28
C VAL A 551 -46.98 -15.64 18.47
N ARG A 552 -47.35 -16.91 18.62
CA ARG A 552 -46.73 -17.75 19.64
C ARG A 552 -45.34 -18.22 19.18
N LEU A 553 -44.30 -17.83 19.92
CA LEU A 553 -42.90 -18.16 19.68
C LEU A 553 -42.27 -18.66 20.98
N ASN A 554 -41.53 -19.78 20.95
CA ASN A 554 -40.82 -20.34 22.11
C ASN A 554 -41.66 -20.45 23.40
N GLY A 555 -42.96 -20.71 23.28
CA GLY A 555 -43.90 -20.83 24.41
C GLY A 555 -44.51 -19.51 24.90
N GLY A 556 -44.03 -18.34 24.43
CA GLY A 556 -44.57 -17.01 24.72
C GLY A 556 -45.43 -16.45 23.58
N LEU A 557 -46.30 -15.49 23.88
CA LEU A 557 -47.08 -14.75 22.88
C LEU A 557 -46.40 -13.40 22.61
N GLU A 558 -45.74 -13.26 21.46
CA GLU A 558 -44.93 -12.09 21.12
C GLU A 558 -45.69 -11.15 20.18
N GLU A 559 -45.57 -9.84 20.42
CA GLU A 559 -46.06 -8.81 19.49
C GLU A 559 -45.02 -8.55 18.40
N THR A 560 -45.41 -8.72 17.14
CA THR A 560 -44.49 -8.59 16.01
C THR A 560 -45.23 -8.18 14.72
N THR A 561 -44.53 -8.21 13.58
CA THR A 561 -45.13 -7.99 12.26
C THR A 561 -44.96 -9.23 11.38
N VAL A 562 -45.85 -9.40 10.39
CA VAL A 562 -45.76 -10.50 9.41
C VAL A 562 -44.39 -10.52 8.72
N GLY A 563 -43.87 -9.36 8.32
CA GLY A 563 -42.56 -9.25 7.69
C GLY A 563 -41.39 -9.63 8.60
N ARG A 564 -41.46 -9.38 9.92
CA ARG A 564 -40.47 -9.85 10.88
C ARG A 564 -40.48 -11.38 11.00
N ILE A 565 -41.65 -12.01 10.92
CA ILE A 565 -41.75 -13.48 10.90
C ILE A 565 -41.14 -14.05 9.61
N ILE A 566 -41.37 -13.43 8.45
CA ILE A 566 -40.73 -13.84 7.19
C ILE A 566 -39.19 -13.74 7.30
N LEU A 567 -38.68 -12.68 7.93
CA LEU A 567 -37.25 -12.54 8.19
C LEU A 567 -36.73 -13.57 9.22
N HIS A 568 -37.58 -14.05 10.13
CA HIS A 568 -37.22 -15.10 11.08
C HIS A 568 -37.01 -16.47 10.41
N GLU A 569 -37.71 -16.75 9.29
CA GLU A 569 -37.54 -18.02 8.55
C GLU A 569 -36.11 -18.23 8.03
N ILE A 570 -35.37 -17.15 7.77
CA ILE A 570 -33.98 -17.23 7.30
C ILE A 570 -32.95 -17.27 8.44
N LEU A 571 -33.35 -17.02 9.69
CA LEU A 571 -32.43 -16.99 10.82
C LEU A 571 -31.98 -18.41 11.22
N PRO A 572 -30.71 -18.58 11.62
CA PRO A 572 -30.27 -19.81 12.27
C PRO A 572 -30.97 -20.04 13.61
N GLU A 573 -31.27 -21.30 13.95
CA GLU A 573 -31.99 -21.70 15.18
C GLU A 573 -31.38 -21.15 16.49
N ASN A 574 -30.07 -20.89 16.52
CA ASN A 574 -29.35 -20.43 17.71
C ASN A 574 -29.45 -18.91 17.95
N VAL A 575 -30.10 -18.15 17.06
CA VAL A 575 -30.18 -16.68 17.17
C VAL A 575 -31.50 -16.28 17.85
N PRO A 576 -31.47 -15.46 18.92
CA PRO A 576 -32.69 -15.07 19.62
C PRO A 576 -33.59 -14.16 18.77
N PHE A 577 -34.89 -14.39 18.81
CA PHE A 577 -35.88 -13.59 18.08
C PHE A 577 -35.89 -12.11 18.51
N GLU A 578 -35.51 -11.80 19.76
CA GLU A 578 -35.37 -10.44 20.28
C GLU A 578 -34.35 -9.58 19.52
N ALA A 579 -33.33 -10.22 18.93
CA ALA A 579 -32.38 -9.52 18.06
C ALA A 579 -33.09 -9.01 16.79
N LEU A 580 -34.12 -9.72 16.34
CA LEU A 580 -34.89 -9.44 15.13
C LEU A 580 -36.15 -8.59 15.36
N ASN A 581 -36.77 -8.61 16.55
CA ASN A 581 -38.06 -7.96 16.77
C ASN A 581 -38.00 -6.42 16.91
N ARG A 582 -37.36 -5.75 15.95
CA ARG A 582 -37.20 -4.30 15.82
C ARG A 582 -37.19 -3.91 14.34
N VAL A 583 -37.20 -2.62 14.04
CA VAL A 583 -37.04 -2.14 12.66
C VAL A 583 -35.59 -2.36 12.22
N MET A 584 -35.40 -3.00 11.08
CA MET A 584 -34.09 -3.40 10.57
C MET A 584 -33.41 -2.30 9.76
N ASP A 585 -32.91 -1.28 10.46
CA ASP A 585 -31.98 -0.30 9.89
C ASP A 585 -30.58 -0.91 9.64
N LYS A 586 -29.69 -0.14 9.01
CA LYS A 586 -28.30 -0.57 8.74
C LYS A 586 -27.55 -1.02 9.99
N LYS A 587 -27.70 -0.34 11.12
CA LYS A 587 -26.99 -0.64 12.38
C LYS A 587 -27.55 -1.91 13.03
N ALA A 588 -28.87 -2.09 12.99
CA ALA A 588 -29.57 -3.27 13.46
C ALA A 588 -29.19 -4.50 12.64
N LEU A 589 -29.16 -4.41 11.31
CA LEU A 589 -28.70 -5.50 10.44
C LEU A 589 -27.24 -5.86 10.67
N THR A 590 -26.36 -4.86 10.85
CA THR A 590 -24.95 -5.11 11.17
C THR A 590 -24.80 -5.87 12.49
N ARG A 591 -25.56 -5.48 13.52
CA ARG A 591 -25.61 -6.19 14.81
C ARG A 591 -26.18 -7.60 14.66
N LEU A 592 -27.23 -7.79 13.85
CA LEU A 592 -27.82 -9.10 13.61
C LEU A 592 -26.82 -10.07 12.96
N VAL A 593 -26.01 -9.59 12.01
CA VAL A 593 -24.93 -10.39 11.40
C VAL A 593 -23.85 -10.73 12.42
N ALA A 594 -23.47 -9.80 13.30
CA ALA A 594 -22.49 -10.06 14.37
C ALA A 594 -22.99 -11.14 15.35
N VAL A 595 -24.23 -11.01 15.84
CA VAL A 595 -24.88 -11.99 16.72
C VAL A 595 -25.00 -13.36 16.04
N CYS A 596 -25.27 -13.39 14.74
CA CYS A 596 -25.30 -14.62 13.94
C CYS A 596 -23.90 -15.26 13.86
N TYR A 597 -22.84 -14.47 13.67
CA TYR A 597 -21.46 -14.96 13.65
C TYR A 597 -21.04 -15.56 14.99
N GLU A 598 -21.36 -14.89 16.09
CA GLU A 598 -21.04 -15.33 17.46
C GLU A 598 -21.77 -16.63 17.85
N ASN A 599 -23.08 -16.73 17.57
CA ASN A 599 -23.90 -17.86 18.06
C ASN A 599 -24.00 -19.05 17.09
N ALA A 600 -23.93 -18.80 15.78
CA ALA A 600 -24.13 -19.83 14.76
C ALA A 600 -22.83 -20.21 14.02
N GLY A 601 -21.77 -19.41 14.18
CA GLY A 601 -20.48 -19.62 13.56
C GLY A 601 -20.45 -19.31 12.06
N ARG A 602 -19.23 -19.21 11.52
CA ARG A 602 -18.93 -18.75 10.16
C ARG A 602 -19.79 -19.35 9.05
N ALA A 603 -19.90 -20.69 8.98
CA ALA A 603 -20.56 -21.36 7.86
C ALA A 603 -22.06 -21.06 7.76
N ARG A 604 -22.75 -20.93 8.91
CA ARG A 604 -24.17 -20.58 8.96
C ARG A 604 -24.37 -19.10 8.67
N THR A 605 -23.47 -18.23 9.13
CA THR A 605 -23.50 -16.79 8.82
C THR A 605 -23.38 -16.53 7.32
N VAL A 606 -22.50 -17.24 6.60
CA VAL A 606 -22.38 -17.09 5.14
C VAL A 606 -23.69 -17.42 4.43
N ARG A 607 -24.36 -18.52 4.81
CA ARG A 607 -25.68 -18.87 4.26
C ARG A 607 -26.72 -17.82 4.58
N PHE A 608 -26.77 -17.37 5.84
CA PHE A 608 -27.65 -16.30 6.26
C PHE A 608 -27.44 -15.00 5.46
N LEU A 609 -26.20 -14.64 5.13
CA LEU A 609 -25.90 -13.48 4.29
C LEU A 609 -26.43 -13.62 2.86
N ASP A 610 -26.30 -14.81 2.26
CA ASP A 610 -26.85 -15.09 0.94
C ASP A 610 -28.39 -15.03 0.94
N ASP A 611 -29.03 -15.60 1.95
CA ASP A 611 -30.49 -15.61 2.11
C ASP A 611 -31.03 -14.20 2.40
N LEU A 612 -30.35 -13.43 3.26
CA LEU A 612 -30.67 -12.04 3.58
C LEU A 612 -30.55 -11.14 2.35
N LYS A 613 -29.53 -11.34 1.52
CA LYS A 613 -29.38 -10.65 0.23
C LYS A 613 -30.56 -10.96 -0.69
N ASN A 614 -30.89 -12.24 -0.88
CA ASN A 614 -31.97 -12.66 -1.77
C ASN A 614 -33.32 -12.08 -1.30
N LEU A 615 -33.60 -12.19 0.00
CA LEU A 615 -34.80 -11.64 0.60
C LEU A 615 -34.83 -10.11 0.44
N GLY A 616 -33.76 -9.40 0.79
CA GLY A 616 -33.68 -7.95 0.69
C GLY A 616 -33.94 -7.42 -0.72
N PHE A 617 -33.32 -8.02 -1.75
CA PHE A 617 -33.58 -7.62 -3.14
C PHE A 617 -35.01 -7.92 -3.59
N SER A 618 -35.57 -9.08 -3.22
CA SER A 618 -36.95 -9.43 -3.56
C SER A 618 -37.95 -8.44 -2.94
N GLN A 619 -37.75 -8.10 -1.67
CA GLN A 619 -38.61 -7.19 -0.93
C GLN A 619 -38.44 -5.75 -1.40
N ALA A 620 -37.23 -5.31 -1.72
CA ALA A 620 -37.01 -3.99 -2.31
C ALA A 620 -37.73 -3.83 -3.66
N THR A 621 -37.70 -4.88 -4.50
CA THR A 621 -38.40 -4.90 -5.79
C THR A 621 -39.92 -4.85 -5.60
N GLN A 622 -40.46 -5.66 -4.69
CA GLN A 622 -41.90 -5.70 -4.39
C GLN A 622 -42.41 -4.41 -3.75
N ALA A 623 -41.58 -3.75 -2.93
CA ALA A 623 -41.93 -2.49 -2.29
C ALA A 623 -42.14 -1.35 -3.29
N GLY A 624 -41.54 -1.45 -4.50
CA GLY A 624 -41.75 -0.48 -5.58
C GLY A 624 -41.36 0.95 -5.21
N ILE A 625 -40.40 1.12 -4.31
CA ILE A 625 -39.99 2.43 -3.79
C ILE A 625 -39.38 3.24 -4.93
N SER A 626 -39.95 4.41 -5.19
CA SER A 626 -39.52 5.35 -6.21
C SER A 626 -39.34 6.74 -5.60
N ILE A 627 -38.64 7.63 -6.30
CA ILE A 627 -38.45 9.02 -5.87
C ILE A 627 -39.09 9.93 -6.90
N SER A 628 -39.88 10.90 -6.43
CA SER A 628 -40.45 12.00 -7.18
C SER A 628 -39.99 13.35 -6.62
N ILE A 629 -40.26 14.43 -7.36
CA ILE A 629 -39.97 15.79 -6.89
C ILE A 629 -40.88 16.21 -5.72
N ASP A 630 -42.06 15.59 -5.58
CA ASP A 630 -43.04 15.93 -4.55
C ASP A 630 -42.66 15.34 -3.18
N ASP A 631 -41.91 14.23 -3.19
CA ASP A 631 -41.38 13.60 -1.98
C ASP A 631 -40.37 14.50 -1.24
N MET A 632 -39.74 15.44 -1.95
CA MET A 632 -38.78 16.40 -1.39
C MET A 632 -39.50 17.54 -0.65
N ARG A 633 -40.12 17.27 0.50
CA ARG A 633 -40.89 18.28 1.27
C ARG A 633 -40.05 19.49 1.66
N VAL A 634 -40.54 20.69 1.32
CA VAL A 634 -39.98 21.97 1.76
C VAL A 634 -40.80 22.45 2.95
N PRO A 635 -40.19 22.81 4.09
CA PRO A 635 -40.95 23.29 5.25
C PRO A 635 -41.66 24.60 4.94
N GLU A 636 -42.94 24.73 5.30
CA GLU A 636 -43.70 25.95 5.09
C GLU A 636 -43.09 27.13 5.88
N ARG A 637 -42.68 26.87 7.13
CA ARG A 637 -42.01 27.84 8.02
C ARG A 637 -40.63 28.29 7.55
N LYS A 638 -40.06 27.69 6.49
CA LYS A 638 -38.74 28.08 5.95
C LYS A 638 -38.69 29.56 5.60
N ARG A 639 -39.75 30.12 5.00
CA ARG A 639 -39.78 31.53 4.59
C ARG A 639 -39.70 32.46 5.80
N ASP A 640 -40.48 32.16 6.84
CA ASP A 640 -40.53 32.94 8.08
C ASP A 640 -39.17 32.94 8.79
N LEU A 641 -38.50 31.79 8.85
CA LEU A 641 -37.17 31.65 9.45
C LEU A 641 -36.12 32.48 8.70
N ILE A 642 -36.14 32.46 7.37
CA ILE A 642 -35.21 33.23 6.54
C ILE A 642 -35.48 34.74 6.68
N GLU A 643 -36.73 35.17 6.73
CA GLU A 643 -37.08 36.58 6.94
C GLU A 643 -36.70 37.07 8.35
N GLY A 644 -36.86 36.23 9.37
CA GLY A 644 -36.36 36.48 10.72
C GLY A 644 -34.84 36.71 10.73
N ALA A 645 -34.08 35.79 10.14
CA ALA A 645 -32.63 35.89 10.02
C ALA A 645 -32.17 37.17 9.30
N ARG A 646 -32.86 37.57 8.23
CA ARG A 646 -32.55 38.80 7.49
C ARG A 646 -32.75 40.06 8.35
N LYS A 647 -33.77 40.09 9.21
CA LYS A 647 -34.00 41.21 10.14
C LYS A 647 -32.89 41.29 11.19
N GLU A 648 -32.46 40.15 11.73
CA GLU A 648 -31.35 40.11 12.69
C GLU A 648 -30.03 40.59 12.06
N VAL A 649 -29.73 40.13 10.83
CA VAL A 649 -28.53 40.57 10.08
C VAL A 649 -28.56 42.09 9.83
N LEU A 650 -29.72 42.65 9.47
CA LEU A 650 -29.87 44.11 9.33
C LEU A 650 -29.64 44.86 10.65
N GLY A 651 -30.06 44.28 11.78
CA GLY A 651 -29.75 44.80 13.11
C GLY A 651 -28.25 44.84 13.38
N VAL A 652 -27.54 43.76 13.10
CA VAL A 652 -26.07 43.67 13.24
C VAL A 652 -25.35 44.65 12.31
N GLU A 653 -25.85 44.85 11.08
CA GLU A 653 -25.31 45.87 10.18
C GLU A 653 -25.53 47.31 10.68
N SER A 654 -26.66 47.57 11.35
CA SER A 654 -26.92 48.87 11.97
C SER A 654 -25.95 49.12 13.12
N GLU A 655 -25.77 48.13 14.02
CA GLU A 655 -24.80 48.20 15.12
C GLU A 655 -23.38 48.52 14.61
N TYR A 656 -22.99 47.91 13.48
CA TYR A 656 -21.70 48.17 12.84
C TYR A 656 -21.62 49.59 12.26
N ARG A 657 -22.67 50.07 11.58
CA ARG A 657 -22.72 51.44 11.04
C ARG A 657 -22.70 52.50 12.14
N ASP A 658 -23.31 52.20 13.28
CA ASP A 658 -23.34 53.06 14.47
C ASP A 658 -22.03 52.99 15.28
N GLY A 659 -21.08 52.13 14.87
CA GLY A 659 -19.76 51.98 15.48
C GLY A 659 -19.74 51.22 16.81
N LEU A 660 -20.82 50.49 17.14
CA LEU A 660 -20.97 49.73 18.39
C LEU A 660 -20.19 48.40 18.38
N ILE A 661 -19.94 47.82 17.20
CA ILE A 661 -19.23 46.55 17.02
C ILE A 661 -18.11 46.69 15.98
N THR A 662 -17.10 45.83 16.08
CA THR A 662 -16.02 45.74 15.09
C THR A 662 -16.43 44.90 13.86
N ASP A 663 -15.72 45.04 12.73
CA ASP A 663 -16.01 44.25 11.53
C ASP A 663 -15.83 42.74 11.73
N GLY A 664 -14.86 42.34 12.57
CA GLY A 664 -14.67 40.93 12.95
C GLY A 664 -15.84 40.37 13.77
N GLU A 665 -16.36 41.15 14.72
CA GLU A 665 -17.56 40.78 15.50
C GLU A 665 -18.81 40.75 14.62
N ARG A 666 -18.97 41.72 13.72
CA ARG A 666 -20.04 41.74 12.70
C ARG A 666 -20.02 40.44 11.89
N TYR A 667 -18.87 40.09 11.33
CA TYR A 667 -18.68 38.89 10.52
C TYR A 667 -19.05 37.61 11.28
N ASN A 668 -18.55 37.45 12.51
CA ASN A 668 -18.84 36.27 13.34
C ASN A 668 -20.32 36.18 13.73
N LYS A 669 -20.94 37.30 14.15
CA LYS A 669 -22.38 37.35 14.46
C LYS A 669 -23.24 36.93 13.26
N ILE A 670 -22.94 37.46 12.06
CA ILE A 670 -23.69 37.11 10.83
C ILE A 670 -23.58 35.61 10.52
N ILE A 671 -22.38 35.03 10.67
CA ILE A 671 -22.16 33.59 10.47
C ILE A 671 -22.94 32.76 11.48
N ASP A 672 -22.92 33.14 12.76
CA ASP A 672 -23.64 32.42 13.81
C ASP A 672 -25.16 32.45 13.57
N ILE A 673 -25.73 33.61 13.21
CA ILE A 673 -27.16 33.75 12.86
C ILE A 673 -27.53 32.79 11.72
N TRP A 674 -26.78 32.81 10.62
CA TRP A 674 -27.08 31.96 9.46
C TRP A 674 -26.85 30.48 9.73
N SER A 675 -25.87 30.13 10.56
CA SER A 675 -25.62 28.75 10.97
C SER A 675 -26.78 28.21 11.80
N HIS A 676 -27.27 29.00 12.76
CA HIS A 676 -28.40 28.63 13.60
C HIS A 676 -29.67 28.42 12.77
N VAL A 677 -30.01 29.38 11.91
CA VAL A 677 -31.21 29.31 11.04
C VAL A 677 -31.13 28.14 10.06
N THR A 678 -29.94 27.82 9.54
CA THR A 678 -29.75 26.65 8.67
C THR A 678 -30.07 25.35 9.40
N GLU A 679 -29.73 25.26 10.69
CA GLU A 679 -30.01 24.08 11.52
C GLU A 679 -31.48 24.00 11.95
N GLU A 680 -32.12 25.14 12.25
CA GLU A 680 -33.55 25.19 12.52
C GLU A 680 -34.39 24.76 11.31
N VAL A 681 -34.06 25.26 10.11
CA VAL A 681 -34.73 24.85 8.86
C VAL A 681 -34.54 23.35 8.60
N SER A 682 -33.35 22.82 8.91
CA SER A 682 -33.06 21.39 8.81
C SER A 682 -33.94 20.58 9.77
N THR A 683 -33.98 20.97 11.04
CA THR A 683 -34.75 20.30 12.09
C THR A 683 -36.24 20.31 11.78
N GLU A 684 -36.78 21.44 11.33
CA GLU A 684 -38.19 21.55 10.96
C GLU A 684 -38.54 20.64 9.76
N MET A 685 -37.66 20.55 8.77
CA MET A 685 -37.83 19.65 7.64
C MET A 685 -37.87 18.18 8.08
N PHE A 686 -36.97 17.77 8.98
CA PHE A 686 -36.99 16.41 9.54
C PHE A 686 -38.24 16.13 10.33
N ARG A 687 -38.68 17.08 11.16
CA ARG A 687 -39.89 16.95 11.96
C ARG A 687 -41.14 16.76 11.10
N VAL A 688 -41.25 17.44 9.96
CA VAL A 688 -42.35 17.25 9.01
C VAL A 688 -42.34 15.84 8.42
N LEU A 689 -41.17 15.33 8.04
CA LEU A 689 -41.04 13.97 7.49
C LEU A 689 -41.30 12.88 8.55
N GLU A 690 -40.84 13.09 9.78
CA GLU A 690 -41.07 12.19 10.92
C GLU A 690 -42.54 12.13 11.29
N THR A 691 -43.22 13.28 11.35
CA THR A 691 -44.66 13.31 11.64
C THR A 691 -45.50 12.66 10.54
N GLU A 692 -45.12 12.79 9.26
CA GLU A 692 -45.73 12.02 8.16
C GLU A 692 -45.54 10.50 8.36
N ASP A 693 -44.35 10.08 8.80
CA ASP A 693 -44.02 8.67 9.03
C ASP A 693 -44.77 8.06 10.23
N GLU A 694 -44.81 8.79 11.35
CA GLU A 694 -45.58 8.41 12.55
C GLU A 694 -47.08 8.33 12.26
N ALA A 695 -47.61 9.27 11.47
CA ALA A 695 -48.99 9.25 11.02
C ALA A 695 -49.30 7.98 10.21
N ALA A 696 -48.38 7.55 9.34
CA ALA A 696 -48.51 6.30 8.58
C ALA A 696 -48.37 5.05 9.47
N MET A 697 -47.57 5.10 10.54
CA MET A 697 -47.42 3.99 11.49
C MET A 697 -48.60 3.81 12.45
N ASN A 698 -49.26 4.91 12.86
CA ASN A 698 -50.29 4.93 13.90
C ASN A 698 -51.71 5.18 13.38
N GLY A 699 -51.87 5.54 12.10
CA GLY A 699 -53.18 5.74 11.47
C GLY A 699 -53.87 7.06 11.86
N THR A 700 -53.17 7.95 12.57
CA THR A 700 -53.65 9.27 12.96
C THR A 700 -53.18 10.29 11.92
N GLY A 701 -54.06 10.65 10.97
CA GLY A 701 -53.66 11.43 9.79
C GLY A 701 -53.30 12.91 10.07
N ALA A 702 -52.36 13.42 9.27
CA ALA A 702 -52.23 14.84 8.92
C ALA A 702 -52.63 15.04 7.42
N PRO A 703 -53.13 16.23 7.01
CA PRO A 703 -54.03 16.40 5.85
C PRO A 703 -53.36 16.57 4.47
N SER A 704 -52.13 16.13 4.22
CA SER A 704 -51.42 16.49 2.98
C SER A 704 -50.61 15.38 2.30
N SER A 705 -51.12 14.16 2.29
CA SER A 705 -50.94 13.13 1.25
C SER A 705 -51.76 11.91 1.68
N GLN A 706 -52.10 11.01 0.77
CA GLN A 706 -53.02 9.90 1.03
C GLN A 706 -52.73 9.21 2.39
N PRO A 707 -53.70 9.11 3.31
CA PRO A 707 -53.46 8.55 4.64
C PRO A 707 -52.89 7.14 4.52
N GLY A 708 -51.71 6.91 5.12
CA GLY A 708 -51.08 5.59 5.23
C GLY A 708 -49.89 5.30 4.30
N GLN A 709 -49.38 6.27 3.53
CA GLN A 709 -48.16 6.09 2.72
C GLN A 709 -46.93 6.68 3.41
N PHE A 710 -45.81 5.95 3.35
CA PHE A 710 -44.52 6.42 3.85
C PHE A 710 -43.81 7.26 2.77
N ASN A 711 -43.10 8.30 3.19
CA ASN A 711 -42.26 9.08 2.29
C ASN A 711 -41.01 8.27 1.85
N PRO A 712 -40.80 8.02 0.54
CA PRO A 712 -39.66 7.25 0.04
C PRO A 712 -38.29 7.80 0.43
N ILE A 713 -38.13 9.13 0.39
CA ILE A 713 -36.87 9.81 0.67
C ILE A 713 -36.53 9.68 2.15
N TYR A 714 -37.53 9.80 3.02
CA TYR A 714 -37.35 9.62 4.46
C TYR A 714 -36.93 8.18 4.78
N ILE A 715 -37.61 7.17 4.21
CA ILE A 715 -37.25 5.75 4.39
C ILE A 715 -35.79 5.49 3.98
N MET A 716 -35.33 6.03 2.84
CA MET A 716 -33.96 5.82 2.38
C MET A 716 -32.91 6.36 3.36
N ALA A 717 -33.19 7.51 3.97
CA ALA A 717 -32.29 8.14 4.93
C ALA A 717 -32.38 7.50 6.33
N ASP A 718 -33.59 7.26 6.84
CA ASP A 718 -33.81 6.68 8.18
C ASP A 718 -33.29 5.24 8.26
N SER A 719 -33.52 4.44 7.21
CA SER A 719 -32.95 3.08 7.12
C SER A 719 -31.42 3.06 7.10
N GLY A 720 -30.77 4.19 6.79
CA GLY A 720 -29.34 4.28 6.54
C GLY A 720 -28.90 3.58 5.26
N ALA A 721 -29.83 3.23 4.37
CA ALA A 721 -29.54 2.63 3.07
C ALA A 721 -28.77 3.59 2.18
N ARG A 722 -29.29 4.81 2.01
CA ARG A 722 -28.66 5.88 1.23
C ARG A 722 -29.24 7.25 1.58
N GLY A 723 -28.38 8.24 1.72
CA GLY A 723 -28.78 9.59 2.12
C GLY A 723 -28.33 9.91 3.55
N SER A 724 -27.88 11.13 3.76
CA SER A 724 -27.62 11.66 5.11
C SER A 724 -28.54 12.84 5.41
N THR A 725 -28.64 13.20 6.69
CA THR A 725 -29.43 14.35 7.12
C THR A 725 -28.99 15.64 6.41
N ALA A 726 -27.68 15.81 6.26
CA ALA A 726 -27.08 16.92 5.53
C ALA A 726 -27.43 16.95 4.03
N GLN A 727 -27.59 15.80 3.37
CA GLN A 727 -27.98 15.75 1.96
C GLN A 727 -29.46 16.10 1.77
N LEU A 728 -30.32 15.57 2.63
CA LEU A 728 -31.75 15.93 2.65
C LEU A 728 -31.95 17.42 2.90
N ARG A 729 -31.18 18.01 3.83
CA ARG A 729 -31.20 19.44 4.10
C ARG A 729 -30.93 20.27 2.84
N GLN A 730 -30.03 19.81 1.97
CA GLN A 730 -29.73 20.51 0.71
C GLN A 730 -30.82 20.32 -0.36
N LEU A 731 -31.63 19.26 -0.27
CA LEU A 731 -32.74 19.00 -1.21
C LEU A 731 -33.98 19.81 -0.86
N GLY A 732 -34.44 19.75 0.41
CA GLY A 732 -35.72 20.35 0.86
C GLY A 732 -35.57 21.58 1.77
N GLY A 733 -34.47 21.71 2.50
CA GLY A 733 -34.21 22.82 3.42
C GLY A 733 -33.58 24.02 2.72
N MET A 734 -32.34 24.33 3.09
CA MET A 734 -31.47 25.29 2.41
C MET A 734 -30.03 24.78 2.40
N ARG A 735 -29.19 25.21 1.46
CA ARG A 735 -27.79 24.77 1.42
C ARG A 735 -26.91 25.42 2.50
N GLY A 736 -27.24 26.64 2.92
CA GLY A 736 -26.54 27.34 4.01
C GLY A 736 -25.24 27.99 3.56
N LEU A 737 -24.29 28.11 4.49
CA LEU A 737 -23.02 28.80 4.32
C LEU A 737 -22.00 27.94 3.54
N MET A 738 -21.19 28.61 2.71
CA MET A 738 -20.16 27.98 1.87
C MET A 738 -18.77 28.51 2.20
N ALA A 739 -17.78 27.63 2.20
CA ALA A 739 -16.39 28.02 2.42
C ALA A 739 -15.70 28.46 1.13
N LYS A 740 -14.92 29.55 1.20
CA LYS A 740 -13.95 29.95 0.17
C LYS A 740 -12.79 28.95 0.10
N PRO A 741 -11.98 28.98 -0.97
CA PRO A 741 -10.77 28.17 -1.04
C PRO A 741 -9.78 28.46 0.10
N SER A 742 -9.76 29.68 0.64
CA SER A 742 -8.96 30.07 1.82
C SER A 742 -9.39 29.38 3.11
N GLY A 743 -10.62 28.88 3.20
CA GLY A 743 -11.22 28.34 4.43
C GLY A 743 -12.14 29.32 5.14
N GLU A 744 -12.11 30.61 4.79
CA GLU A 744 -13.09 31.59 5.28
C GLU A 744 -14.51 31.25 4.80
N ILE A 745 -15.49 31.48 5.65
CA ILE A 745 -16.90 31.29 5.32
C ILE A 745 -17.41 32.54 4.58
N ILE A 746 -18.20 32.35 3.53
CA ILE A 746 -18.85 33.46 2.83
C ILE A 746 -20.06 33.90 3.66
N GLU A 747 -20.11 35.17 4.05
CA GLU A 747 -21.17 35.75 4.90
C GLU A 747 -22.57 35.68 4.26
N THR A 748 -22.65 35.58 2.92
CA THR A 748 -23.89 35.41 2.17
C THR A 748 -24.21 33.91 1.97
N PRO A 749 -25.24 33.37 2.63
CA PRO A 749 -25.60 31.95 2.48
C PRO A 749 -26.38 31.70 1.18
N ILE A 750 -26.51 30.42 0.84
CA ILE A 750 -27.43 29.94 -0.18
C ILE A 750 -28.75 29.56 0.50
N THR A 751 -29.74 30.44 0.40
CA THR A 751 -31.09 30.25 0.96
C THR A 751 -31.96 29.29 0.15
N ALA A 752 -31.62 29.09 -1.12
CA ALA A 752 -32.30 28.15 -2.01
C ALA A 752 -31.88 26.70 -1.74
N ASN A 753 -32.69 25.76 -2.20
CA ASN A 753 -32.40 24.32 -2.21
C ASN A 753 -32.41 23.77 -3.64
N PHE A 754 -32.07 22.48 -3.81
CA PHE A 754 -32.04 21.87 -5.14
C PHE A 754 -33.43 21.69 -5.76
N ARG A 755 -34.51 21.56 -4.96
CA ARG A 755 -35.88 21.49 -5.47
C ARG A 755 -36.33 22.81 -6.10
N GLU A 756 -36.03 23.93 -5.46
CA GLU A 756 -36.39 25.28 -5.91
C GLU A 756 -35.49 25.80 -7.04
N GLY A 757 -34.26 25.27 -7.13
CA GLY A 757 -33.23 25.74 -8.06
C GLY A 757 -32.38 26.89 -7.48
N LEU A 758 -31.17 27.06 -8.01
CA LEU A 758 -30.22 28.08 -7.55
C LEU A 758 -30.10 29.23 -8.55
N SER A 759 -29.92 30.45 -8.05
CA SER A 759 -29.53 31.58 -8.91
C SER A 759 -28.09 31.43 -9.39
N VAL A 760 -27.72 32.17 -10.46
CA VAL A 760 -26.36 32.14 -11.03
C VAL A 760 -25.29 32.46 -9.97
N LEU A 761 -25.53 33.45 -9.11
CA LEU A 761 -24.60 33.85 -8.06
C LEU A 761 -24.46 32.75 -6.98
N GLN A 762 -25.57 32.17 -6.53
CA GLN A 762 -25.56 31.09 -5.54
C GLN A 762 -24.87 29.84 -6.09
N TYR A 763 -25.11 29.51 -7.36
CA TYR A 763 -24.44 28.40 -8.03
C TYR A 763 -22.94 28.66 -8.14
N PHE A 764 -22.53 29.87 -8.54
CA PHE A 764 -21.12 30.27 -8.61
C PHE A 764 -20.42 30.13 -7.26
N ILE A 765 -21.03 30.61 -6.17
CA ILE A 765 -20.52 30.47 -4.80
C ILE A 765 -20.30 28.99 -4.44
N SER A 766 -21.25 28.11 -4.80
CA SER A 766 -21.11 26.67 -4.56
C SER A 766 -19.94 26.02 -5.32
N THR A 767 -19.48 26.59 -6.43
CA THR A 767 -18.40 25.98 -7.23
C THR A 767 -17.06 25.98 -6.50
N HIS A 768 -16.81 26.95 -5.62
CA HIS A 768 -15.57 27.03 -4.86
C HIS A 768 -15.38 25.84 -3.91
N GLY A 769 -16.41 25.54 -3.11
CA GLY A 769 -16.42 24.40 -2.21
C GLY A 769 -16.31 23.07 -2.96
N ALA A 770 -17.09 22.89 -4.03
CA ALA A 770 -17.09 21.68 -4.84
C ALA A 770 -15.71 21.42 -5.49
N ARG A 771 -15.10 22.45 -6.13
CA ARG A 771 -13.79 22.31 -6.76
C ARG A 771 -12.69 22.02 -5.75
N LYS A 772 -12.71 22.69 -4.59
CA LYS A 772 -11.75 22.41 -3.51
C LYS A 772 -11.88 20.99 -3.00
N GLY A 773 -13.11 20.51 -2.76
CA GLY A 773 -13.35 19.12 -2.34
C GLY A 773 -12.81 18.09 -3.33
N LEU A 774 -13.01 18.31 -4.64
CA LEU A 774 -12.47 17.46 -5.70
C LEU A 774 -10.93 17.48 -5.73
N ALA A 775 -10.32 18.67 -5.67
CA ALA A 775 -8.87 18.83 -5.68
C ALA A 775 -8.20 18.22 -4.43
N ASP A 776 -8.77 18.44 -3.26
CA ASP A 776 -8.30 17.88 -1.99
C ASP A 776 -8.34 16.36 -2.01
N THR A 777 -9.41 15.77 -2.54
CA THR A 777 -9.55 14.31 -2.64
C THR A 777 -8.43 13.73 -3.52
N ALA A 778 -8.18 14.34 -4.68
CA ALA A 778 -7.12 13.91 -5.58
C ALA A 778 -5.71 14.02 -4.96
N LEU A 779 -5.44 15.10 -4.21
CA LEU A 779 -4.14 15.32 -3.57
C LEU A 779 -3.93 14.45 -2.32
N LYS A 780 -4.94 14.35 -1.45
CA LYS A 780 -4.85 13.64 -0.16
C LYS A 780 -4.78 12.13 -0.31
N THR A 781 -5.34 11.57 -1.38
CA THR A 781 -5.26 10.13 -1.69
C THR A 781 -3.79 9.64 -1.73
N ALA A 782 -2.87 10.44 -2.27
CA ALA A 782 -1.46 10.09 -2.32
C ALA A 782 -0.78 10.08 -0.93
N ASN A 783 -1.24 10.93 -0.01
CA ASN A 783 -0.68 11.04 1.34
C ASN A 783 -1.09 9.85 2.21
N SER A 784 -2.33 9.37 2.10
CA SER A 784 -2.79 8.22 2.87
C SER A 784 -2.01 6.95 2.51
N GLY A 785 -1.88 6.64 1.21
CA GLY A 785 -1.07 5.51 0.76
C GLY A 785 0.42 5.63 1.14
N TYR A 786 0.93 6.87 1.26
CA TYR A 786 2.28 7.10 1.77
C TYR A 786 2.42 6.83 3.27
N LEU A 787 1.42 7.19 4.08
CA LEU A 787 1.37 6.90 5.50
C LEU A 787 1.31 5.39 5.74
N THR A 788 0.39 4.68 5.08
CA THR A 788 0.28 3.21 5.19
C THR A 788 1.61 2.55 4.86
N ARG A 789 2.28 3.00 3.79
CA ARG A 789 3.61 2.49 3.45
C ARG A 789 4.64 2.74 4.53
N ARG A 790 4.69 3.93 5.14
CA ARG A 790 5.63 4.20 6.24
C ARG A 790 5.35 3.32 7.46
N LEU A 791 4.09 3.07 7.77
CA LEU A 791 3.70 2.18 8.86
C LEU A 791 4.14 0.74 8.57
N VAL A 792 3.91 0.24 7.35
CA VAL A 792 4.39 -1.08 6.93
C VAL A 792 5.92 -1.14 6.98
N ASP A 793 6.64 -0.14 6.44
CA ASP A 793 8.12 -0.11 6.44
C ASP A 793 8.70 -0.20 7.88
N VAL A 794 7.95 0.20 8.93
CA VAL A 794 8.38 0.12 10.34
C VAL A 794 7.93 -1.19 11.02
N ALA A 795 6.73 -1.67 10.70
CA ALA A 795 6.10 -2.78 11.40
C ALA A 795 6.19 -4.13 10.67
N GLN A 796 6.76 -4.20 9.46
CA GLN A 796 6.77 -5.39 8.61
C GLN A 796 7.37 -6.63 9.29
N ASP A 797 8.41 -6.45 10.11
CA ASP A 797 9.12 -7.55 10.77
C ASP A 797 8.43 -8.03 12.08
N ILE A 798 7.30 -7.40 12.45
CA ILE A 798 6.56 -7.75 13.67
C ILE A 798 5.56 -8.88 13.35
N ILE A 799 5.92 -10.08 13.77
CA ILE A 799 5.14 -11.33 13.63
C ILE A 799 4.90 -11.96 15.00
N ILE A 800 3.87 -12.81 15.10
CA ILE A 800 3.68 -13.65 16.28
C ILE A 800 4.67 -14.82 16.24
N THR A 801 5.52 -14.95 17.25
CA THR A 801 6.63 -15.91 17.28
C THR A 801 6.47 -17.03 18.31
N GLU A 802 5.76 -16.75 19.40
CA GLU A 802 5.56 -17.68 20.52
C GLU A 802 4.17 -17.48 21.13
N ASP A 803 3.66 -18.46 21.87
CA ASP A 803 2.33 -18.35 22.48
C ASP A 803 2.32 -17.40 23.68
N ASP A 804 3.30 -17.50 24.57
CA ASP A 804 3.36 -16.74 25.81
C ASP A 804 4.80 -16.38 26.20
N CYS A 805 5.07 -15.08 26.37
CA CYS A 805 6.36 -14.59 26.85
C CYS A 805 6.53 -14.63 28.38
N GLY A 806 5.46 -14.95 29.14
CA GLY A 806 5.48 -15.02 30.61
C GLY A 806 5.64 -13.68 31.32
N THR A 807 5.48 -12.55 30.63
CA THR A 807 5.66 -11.23 31.24
C THR A 807 4.66 -10.97 32.37
N LEU A 808 5.16 -10.33 33.43
CA LEU A 808 4.36 -9.82 34.54
C LEU A 808 4.00 -8.34 34.36
N ASN A 809 4.38 -7.74 33.24
CA ASN A 809 4.12 -6.33 32.94
C ASN A 809 2.90 -6.20 32.01
N GLY A 810 2.00 -5.28 32.36
CA GLY A 810 0.85 -4.94 31.54
C GLY A 810 0.55 -3.45 31.59
N ILE A 811 -0.56 -3.07 30.96
CA ILE A 811 -1.09 -1.71 30.99
C ILE A 811 -2.40 -1.70 31.75
N GLU A 812 -2.59 -0.66 32.56
CA GLU A 812 -3.87 -0.35 33.19
C GLU A 812 -4.76 0.39 32.20
N MET A 813 -5.98 -0.09 32.00
CA MET A 813 -6.97 0.54 31.12
C MET A 813 -8.21 0.95 31.90
N SER A 814 -8.74 2.11 31.57
CA SER A 814 -9.99 2.67 32.06
C SER A 814 -10.89 3.09 30.88
N ALA A 815 -12.15 3.45 31.15
CA ALA A 815 -12.98 4.15 30.17
C ALA A 815 -12.28 5.44 29.67
N LEU A 816 -12.52 5.81 28.42
CA LEU A 816 -12.01 7.06 27.84
C LEU A 816 -13.05 8.17 28.07
N VAL A 817 -12.69 9.15 28.89
CA VAL A 817 -13.55 10.29 29.24
C VAL A 817 -12.93 11.57 28.67
N GLU A 818 -13.69 12.31 27.86
CA GLU A 818 -13.28 13.60 27.31
C GLU A 818 -14.43 14.59 27.51
N GLY A 819 -14.17 15.74 28.12
CA GLY A 819 -15.22 16.75 28.37
C GLY A 819 -16.36 16.33 29.31
N GLY A 820 -16.21 15.24 30.06
CA GLY A 820 -17.25 14.69 30.95
C GLY A 820 -18.16 13.65 30.32
N GLU A 821 -18.01 13.38 29.01
CA GLU A 821 -18.70 12.30 28.32
C GLU A 821 -17.78 11.07 28.16
N ILE A 822 -18.36 9.89 28.33
CA ILE A 822 -17.65 8.62 28.08
C ILE A 822 -17.68 8.38 26.57
N ILE A 823 -16.53 8.56 25.92
CA ILE A 823 -16.39 8.30 24.48
C ILE A 823 -16.35 6.80 24.21
N GLN A 824 -15.64 6.05 25.06
CA GLN A 824 -15.47 4.61 24.91
C GLN A 824 -15.52 3.93 26.28
N THR A 825 -16.34 2.88 26.41
CA THR A 825 -16.48 2.15 27.67
C THR A 825 -15.25 1.31 27.96
N LEU A 826 -15.08 0.89 29.22
CA LEU A 826 -14.01 -0.04 29.59
C LEU A 826 -14.17 -1.39 28.86
N GLY A 827 -15.40 -1.89 28.74
CA GLY A 827 -15.70 -3.15 28.07
C GLY A 827 -15.24 -3.18 26.61
N GLU A 828 -15.57 -2.14 25.85
CA GLU A 828 -15.16 -2.00 24.44
C GLU A 828 -13.63 -1.96 24.27
N ARG A 829 -12.91 -1.42 25.25
CA ARG A 829 -11.44 -1.32 25.22
C ARG A 829 -10.75 -2.61 25.65
N ALA A 830 -11.39 -3.39 26.53
CA ALA A 830 -10.84 -4.59 27.13
C ALA A 830 -11.16 -5.88 26.34
N VAL A 831 -12.22 -5.88 25.52
CA VAL A 831 -12.67 -7.09 24.81
C VAL A 831 -11.56 -7.69 23.93
N GLY A 832 -11.41 -9.01 23.98
CA GLY A 832 -10.39 -9.77 23.24
C GLY A 832 -8.95 -9.59 23.75
N ARG A 833 -8.73 -8.85 24.84
CA ARG A 833 -7.42 -8.74 25.51
C ARG A 833 -7.29 -9.80 26.59
N ILE A 834 -6.06 -10.05 27.04
CA ILE A 834 -5.79 -11.03 28.10
C ILE A 834 -5.53 -10.31 29.42
N ALA A 835 -6.25 -10.74 30.46
CA ALA A 835 -6.11 -10.21 31.81
C ALA A 835 -4.71 -10.57 32.37
N LEU A 836 -4.02 -9.59 32.96
CA LEU A 836 -2.73 -9.83 33.61
C LEU A 836 -2.93 -10.40 35.03
N HIS A 837 -3.88 -9.84 35.77
CA HIS A 837 -4.25 -10.26 37.12
C HIS A 837 -5.71 -10.70 37.15
N ASP A 838 -6.09 -11.43 38.21
CA ASP A 838 -7.49 -11.80 38.44
C ASP A 838 -8.33 -10.53 38.59
N ILE A 839 -9.34 -10.39 37.73
CA ILE A 839 -10.35 -9.32 37.80
C ILE A 839 -11.44 -9.82 38.74
N LYS A 840 -11.61 -9.13 39.86
CA LYS A 840 -12.58 -9.49 40.90
C LYS A 840 -13.70 -8.47 40.96
N ASP A 841 -14.89 -8.93 41.28
CA ASP A 841 -16.01 -8.06 41.64
C ASP A 841 -15.67 -7.35 42.98
N PRO A 842 -15.76 -6.01 43.04
CA PRO A 842 -15.40 -5.23 44.22
C PRO A 842 -16.35 -5.44 45.41
N PHE A 843 -17.56 -5.94 45.19
CA PHE A 843 -18.58 -6.13 46.23
C PHE A 843 -18.55 -7.52 46.85
N ASN A 844 -18.51 -8.57 46.03
CA ASN A 844 -18.59 -9.97 46.51
C ASN A 844 -17.25 -10.72 46.48
N GLY A 845 -16.22 -10.18 45.82
CA GLY A 845 -14.89 -10.78 45.70
C GLY A 845 -14.79 -11.96 44.72
N GLU A 846 -15.85 -12.25 43.95
CA GLU A 846 -15.88 -13.29 42.94
C GLU A 846 -14.93 -12.97 41.78
N VAL A 847 -14.21 -13.97 41.27
CA VAL A 847 -13.28 -13.80 40.14
C VAL A 847 -14.08 -13.79 38.83
N LEU A 848 -14.24 -12.61 38.24
CA LEU A 848 -14.93 -12.41 36.96
C LEU A 848 -14.10 -12.88 35.78
N CYS A 849 -12.77 -12.69 35.84
CA CYS A 849 -11.83 -13.17 34.83
C CYS A 849 -10.49 -13.52 35.50
N ALA A 850 -10.00 -14.75 35.32
CA ALA A 850 -8.73 -15.16 35.90
C ALA A 850 -7.53 -14.62 35.12
N SER A 851 -6.38 -14.50 35.79
CA SER A 851 -5.10 -14.15 35.17
C SER A 851 -4.78 -15.08 34.00
N GLY A 852 -4.34 -14.47 32.89
CA GLY A 852 -3.99 -15.19 31.66
C GLY A 852 -5.18 -15.64 30.81
N GLN A 853 -6.41 -15.31 31.20
CA GLN A 853 -7.61 -15.58 30.40
C GLN A 853 -7.99 -14.39 29.51
N GLU A 854 -8.60 -14.70 28.36
CA GLU A 854 -9.16 -13.72 27.43
C GLU A 854 -10.41 -13.05 27.99
N ILE A 855 -10.54 -11.74 27.83
CA ILE A 855 -11.71 -10.98 28.23
C ILE A 855 -12.75 -11.05 27.09
N ASN A 856 -13.59 -12.07 27.13
CA ASN A 856 -14.67 -12.30 26.16
C ASN A 856 -15.89 -11.43 26.49
N GLU A 857 -16.85 -11.37 25.57
CA GLU A 857 -18.08 -10.56 25.66
C GLU A 857 -18.89 -10.85 26.94
N ASP A 858 -19.03 -12.13 27.34
CA ASP A 858 -19.73 -12.51 28.57
C ASP A 858 -19.00 -12.00 29.82
N ARG A 859 -17.66 -12.04 29.81
CA ARG A 859 -16.83 -11.52 30.90
C ARG A 859 -16.87 -10.00 30.95
N VAL A 860 -16.91 -9.33 29.80
CA VAL A 860 -17.11 -7.88 29.72
C VAL A 860 -18.42 -7.49 30.40
N ARG A 861 -19.53 -8.18 30.13
CA ARG A 861 -20.82 -7.93 30.81
C ARG A 861 -20.70 -8.09 32.32
N GLY A 862 -19.97 -9.11 32.79
CA GLY A 862 -19.69 -9.28 34.22
C GLY A 862 -18.89 -8.11 34.81
N ILE A 863 -17.85 -7.64 34.12
CA ILE A 863 -16.99 -6.52 34.53
C ILE A 863 -17.77 -5.20 34.57
N GLU A 864 -18.60 -4.94 33.57
CA GLU A 864 -19.43 -3.74 33.49
C GLU A 864 -20.54 -3.74 34.55
N ASN A 865 -21.21 -4.88 34.78
CA ASN A 865 -22.24 -5.02 35.81
C ASN A 865 -21.68 -4.87 37.23
N ALA A 866 -20.45 -5.33 37.47
CA ALA A 866 -19.76 -5.20 38.74
C ALA A 866 -19.21 -3.78 38.99
N GLY A 867 -19.27 -2.88 38.00
CA GLY A 867 -18.81 -1.50 38.13
C GLY A 867 -17.28 -1.36 38.27
N VAL A 868 -16.51 -2.27 37.68
CA VAL A 868 -15.04 -2.21 37.71
C VAL A 868 -14.55 -1.01 36.89
N GLU A 869 -13.80 -0.09 37.49
CA GLU A 869 -13.32 1.11 36.80
C GLU A 869 -12.06 0.88 35.96
N LYS A 870 -11.21 -0.06 36.41
CA LYS A 870 -9.85 -0.26 35.88
C LYS A 870 -9.50 -1.73 35.78
N VAL A 871 -8.87 -2.11 34.68
CA VAL A 871 -8.40 -3.48 34.43
C VAL A 871 -6.95 -3.44 33.97
N THR A 872 -6.11 -4.30 34.56
CA THR A 872 -4.73 -4.52 34.10
C THR A 872 -4.69 -5.66 33.10
N MET A 873 -4.25 -5.37 31.88
CA MET A 873 -4.21 -6.32 30.77
C MET A 873 -2.84 -6.36 30.11
N ARG A 874 -2.54 -7.48 29.44
CA ARG A 874 -1.29 -7.63 28.68
C ARG A 874 -1.31 -6.73 27.44
N SER A 875 -0.14 -6.28 27.04
CA SER A 875 0.04 -5.42 25.86
C SER A 875 1.25 -5.84 25.05
N VAL A 876 1.20 -5.56 23.76
CA VAL A 876 2.33 -5.70 22.84
C VAL A 876 3.51 -4.83 23.26
N LEU A 877 3.26 -3.68 23.90
CA LEU A 877 4.30 -2.76 24.37
C LEU A 877 5.09 -3.28 25.56
N THR A 878 4.50 -4.18 26.36
CA THR A 878 5.12 -4.77 27.56
C THR A 878 5.54 -6.22 27.33
N CYS A 879 5.59 -6.67 26.07
CA CYS A 879 5.93 -8.04 25.73
C CYS A 879 7.44 -8.29 25.88
N ASP A 880 7.81 -9.33 26.65
CA ASP A 880 9.21 -9.74 26.85
C ASP A 880 9.75 -10.69 25.76
N ALA A 881 9.00 -10.91 24.67
CA ALA A 881 9.46 -11.72 23.55
C ALA A 881 10.70 -11.09 22.89
N ARG A 882 11.76 -11.88 22.66
CA ARG A 882 13.03 -11.37 22.11
C ARG A 882 12.92 -10.94 20.65
N THR A 883 12.09 -11.63 19.89
CA THR A 883 11.86 -11.41 18.46
C THR A 883 10.36 -11.50 18.20
N GLY A 884 9.77 -10.47 17.59
CA GLY A 884 8.33 -10.42 17.37
C GLY A 884 7.54 -10.19 18.65
N VAL A 885 6.35 -10.80 18.74
CA VAL A 885 5.39 -10.62 19.84
C VAL A 885 4.79 -11.97 20.18
N CYS A 886 4.42 -12.20 21.45
CA CYS A 886 3.70 -13.42 21.82
C CYS A 886 2.19 -13.30 21.62
N ALA A 887 1.52 -14.43 21.35
CA ALA A 887 0.07 -14.47 21.12
C ALA A 887 -0.72 -13.88 22.29
N LYS A 888 -0.32 -14.18 23.54
CA LYS A 888 -1.04 -13.68 24.72
C LYS A 888 -0.91 -12.18 24.98
N CYS A 889 0.21 -11.56 24.61
CA CYS A 889 0.37 -10.10 24.71
C CYS A 889 -0.40 -9.35 23.61
N TYR A 890 -0.66 -10.00 22.48
CA TYR A 890 -1.50 -9.46 21.42
C TYR A 890 -2.99 -9.62 21.74
N GLY A 891 -3.42 -10.84 22.05
CA GLY A 891 -4.81 -11.21 22.33
C GLY A 891 -5.51 -11.81 21.11
N ARG A 892 -6.81 -11.54 21.00
CA ARG A 892 -7.69 -12.04 19.95
C ARG A 892 -7.34 -11.47 18.57
N SER A 893 -7.30 -12.33 17.55
CA SER A 893 -7.32 -11.90 16.16
C SER A 893 -8.73 -11.44 15.80
N LEU A 894 -8.89 -10.13 15.59
CA LEU A 894 -10.17 -9.51 15.28
C LEU A 894 -10.78 -10.01 13.96
N ALA A 895 -9.98 -10.60 13.08
CA ALA A 895 -10.48 -11.09 11.81
C ALA A 895 -11.15 -12.47 11.89
N THR A 896 -10.73 -13.33 12.83
CA THR A 896 -11.28 -14.68 13.00
C THR A 896 -12.20 -14.78 14.21
N GLY A 897 -11.96 -13.95 15.23
CA GLY A 897 -12.63 -14.05 16.52
C GLY A 897 -12.01 -15.10 17.44
N ASN A 898 -10.82 -15.63 17.13
CA ASN A 898 -10.06 -16.54 17.99
C ASN A 898 -8.77 -15.88 18.46
N LEU A 899 -8.05 -16.50 19.42
CA LEU A 899 -6.69 -16.09 19.76
C LEU A 899 -5.79 -16.09 18.52
N VAL A 900 -4.88 -15.10 18.41
CA VAL A 900 -3.96 -14.99 17.28
C VAL A 900 -3.05 -16.22 17.16
N GLU A 901 -2.83 -16.69 15.94
CA GLU A 901 -1.99 -17.87 15.67
C GLU A 901 -0.51 -17.48 15.49
N VAL A 902 0.38 -18.41 15.85
CA VAL A 902 1.83 -18.25 15.64
C VAL A 902 2.12 -18.18 14.14
N GLY A 903 2.89 -17.17 13.74
CA GLY A 903 3.21 -16.88 12.34
C GLY A 903 2.37 -15.77 11.71
N GLU A 904 1.30 -15.28 12.35
CA GLU A 904 0.52 -14.17 11.79
C GLU A 904 1.33 -12.86 11.78
N ALA A 905 1.36 -12.19 10.62
CA ALA A 905 2.09 -10.94 10.40
C ALA A 905 1.31 -9.71 10.91
N VAL A 906 1.11 -9.65 12.24
CA VAL A 906 0.29 -8.64 12.91
C VAL A 906 0.76 -7.20 12.68
N GLY A 907 2.05 -6.96 12.46
CA GLY A 907 2.57 -5.62 12.16
C GLY A 907 2.07 -5.05 10.84
N VAL A 908 1.96 -5.89 9.80
CA VAL A 908 1.40 -5.50 8.50
C VAL A 908 -0.11 -5.27 8.61
N VAL A 909 -0.82 -6.14 9.33
CA VAL A 909 -2.26 -5.99 9.57
C VAL A 909 -2.57 -4.70 10.32
N ALA A 910 -1.80 -4.37 11.37
CA ALA A 910 -1.95 -3.13 12.12
C ALA A 910 -1.68 -1.89 11.24
N ALA A 911 -0.60 -1.91 10.46
CA ALA A 911 -0.26 -0.80 9.57
C ALA A 911 -1.36 -0.52 8.52
N GLN A 912 -1.93 -1.57 7.93
CA GLN A 912 -3.04 -1.46 6.98
C GLN A 912 -4.33 -0.96 7.67
N SER A 913 -4.64 -1.49 8.86
CA SER A 913 -5.83 -1.16 9.62
C SER A 913 -5.87 0.29 10.09
N ILE A 914 -4.70 0.92 10.29
CA ILE A 914 -4.58 2.35 10.60
C ILE A 914 -4.63 3.19 9.31
N GLY A 915 -3.97 2.72 8.26
CA GLY A 915 -3.82 3.46 7.01
C GLY A 915 -5.10 3.55 6.17
N GLU A 916 -5.91 2.49 6.12
CA GLU A 916 -7.12 2.45 5.31
C GLU A 916 -8.17 3.50 5.74
N PRO A 917 -8.54 3.62 7.04
CA PRO A 917 -9.48 4.64 7.49
C PRO A 917 -8.99 6.07 7.27
N GLY A 918 -7.67 6.29 7.30
CA GLY A 918 -7.06 7.60 6.98
C GLY A 918 -7.39 8.08 5.56
N THR A 919 -7.57 7.14 4.62
CA THR A 919 -8.03 7.44 3.26
C THR A 919 -9.51 7.82 3.25
N GLN A 920 -10.32 7.13 4.03
CA GLN A 920 -11.76 7.43 4.14
C GLN A 920 -12.02 8.79 4.81
N LEU A 921 -11.28 9.13 5.87
CA LEU A 921 -11.41 10.43 6.55
C LEU A 921 -11.15 11.59 5.61
N THR A 922 -10.20 11.45 4.69
CA THR A 922 -9.91 12.46 3.67
C THR A 922 -10.94 12.46 2.54
N MET A 923 -11.55 11.32 2.21
CA MET A 923 -12.68 11.25 1.27
C MET A 923 -13.99 11.80 1.88
N ARG A 924 -14.25 11.68 3.19
CA ARG A 924 -15.50 12.20 3.81
C ARG A 924 -15.68 13.71 3.67
N THR A 925 -14.59 14.48 3.52
CA THR A 925 -14.63 15.91 3.15
C THR A 925 -15.40 16.17 1.84
N PHE A 926 -15.45 15.18 0.92
CA PHE A 926 -16.20 15.26 -0.35
C PHE A 926 -17.72 15.31 -0.14
N HIS A 927 -18.27 14.51 0.78
CA HIS A 927 -19.71 14.39 0.98
C HIS A 927 -20.37 15.64 1.59
N ILE A 928 -19.57 16.48 2.25
CA ILE A 928 -20.02 17.73 2.87
C ILE A 928 -20.18 18.84 1.82
N GLY A 929 -19.65 18.68 0.59
CA GLY A 929 -19.88 19.60 -0.53
C GLY A 929 -19.38 21.03 -0.30
N GLY A 930 -18.47 21.23 0.66
CA GLY A 930 -17.95 22.55 1.06
C GLY A 930 -18.87 23.36 1.98
N THR A 931 -19.95 22.76 2.49
CA THR A 931 -20.75 23.37 3.56
C THR A 931 -19.94 23.43 4.86
N ALA A 932 -20.00 24.56 5.56
CA ALA A 932 -19.35 24.69 6.85
C ALA A 932 -20.21 23.98 7.91
N THR A 933 -19.65 22.96 8.57
CA THR A 933 -20.19 22.34 9.79
C THR A 933 -19.15 22.54 10.87
N ARG A 934 -19.55 23.11 12.00
CA ARG A 934 -18.65 23.38 13.14
C ARG A 934 -18.26 22.08 13.82
#